data_AF-A0A8H5BQK4-F1
#
_entry.id   AF-A0A8H5BQK4-F1
#
_cell.length_a   1.000
_cell.length_b   1.000
_cell.length_c   1.000
_cell.angle_alpha   90.00
_cell.angle_beta   90.00
_cell.angle_gamma   90.00
#
_symmetry.space_group_name_H-M   'P 1'
#
loop_
_entity.id
_entity.type
_entity.pdbx_description
1 polymer ?
#
loop_
_entity_poly.entity_id
_entity_poly.type
_entity_poly.pdbx_seq_one_letter_code
_entity_poly.pdbx_strand_id
1 'polypeptide(L)'
;MSHSDAPRRGIRIASTTEIPAAVLEHLPEAMFGLKGLSGSQESGLDGLSWDPNADESDIAVLKTFIEAMYDLKGHSGSQEPDSDGEKSGSTAGDPDADDYDDLDYTDVNWTGGRYDYQEQKDFIKKIVLHSFGYKHDPKKTSKERYEERKRILNDRGTQHRRIFCRWPTSDRVTKDFFPPRDNVKGLAPPNAPAMWHGPGIWGATLFDFYDIHLGLVDGDAEPKLLFQTSGSKMLAWCLQNGETAAAPQMAWAMTEPDPELIEPCDIGELIRTAEHQARMFGGLPGPTPVLQQYLPQHLLPQSLIVHDPDQLLHTSSEKGSPGQQRYTLKFSDRYDERRKEDEAREGQTAAEEKRILEAFLIDPHTRNELPNGRSIKLVTEEDEEKEGPTNQQVFYVNPLRSARAPIKEAQLRISKEQFIGAGNHSFVYDASLVLPRTTFFESRLCEECIQQDIHAQLSTYNFSSSFFTSMVGKMVFKDESVPIKPQPKTTPGPPPQLRRVLSYEGPLVVLLSTVEYSHAPCPKHQPQAKPPPATAEVRVVAKLSKEADAHLTREAENYQRFPKYLFEHWSGLIKVPGVRNPVPAGPVVPQFYGYYVPDGRARENTEESTGGTNTSSDDSDKRHDVNGEHSGCAAPILSPILLLENCGQPIEPEDYGHDDSQECCSLVYRLRYAGFLHASVAQRNIVAQNGPLSAWPVQRNFFPGGYADRDSEGGPSGKCFRLIDFGRTEHVDALDDKTRDEMSYHDETMLRQWGWTRDANL
;
A
#
# COMPACT_ATOMS: atom_id res chain seq x y z
N MET A 1 64.96 25.14 42.57
CA MET A 1 63.72 25.57 43.24
C MET A 1 62.58 25.17 42.31
N SER A 2 62.03 23.95 42.44
CA SER A 2 60.87 23.56 43.28
C SER A 2 59.55 24.18 42.78
N HIS A 3 58.41 23.50 42.64
CA HIS A 3 57.98 22.14 42.99
C HIS A 3 56.78 21.75 42.12
N SER A 4 56.65 20.45 41.90
CA SER A 4 55.51 19.67 41.42
C SER A 4 54.27 19.76 42.32
N ASP A 5 53.06 19.64 41.75
CA ASP A 5 51.94 18.95 42.39
C ASP A 5 50.91 18.45 41.37
N ALA A 6 50.59 17.16 41.47
CA ALA A 6 49.54 16.46 40.74
C ALA A 6 48.71 15.65 41.76
N PRO A 7 47.37 15.61 41.68
CA PRO A 7 46.59 14.75 42.55
C PRO A 7 46.31 13.39 41.90
N ARG A 8 46.66 12.35 42.66
CA ARG A 8 46.35 10.93 42.46
C ARG A 8 44.84 10.68 42.56
N ARG A 9 44.28 9.87 41.66
CA ARG A 9 43.08 9.06 41.93
C ARG A 9 43.42 7.60 41.67
N GLY A 10 43.47 6.81 42.74
CA GLY A 10 43.71 5.39 42.71
C GLY A 10 42.47 4.62 42.27
N ILE A 11 42.67 3.70 41.33
CA ILE A 11 41.70 2.66 40.97
C ILE A 11 41.91 1.50 41.93
N ARG A 12 40.90 1.20 42.75
CA ARG A 12 40.83 -0.02 43.55
C ARG A 12 40.44 -1.18 42.64
N ILE A 13 41.25 -2.22 42.64
CA ILE A 13 40.90 -3.54 42.12
C ILE A 13 40.11 -4.24 43.23
N ALA A 14 38.83 -4.52 42.98
CA ALA A 14 38.02 -5.42 43.79
C ALA A 14 37.82 -6.72 42.98
N SER A 15 38.35 -7.78 43.55
CA SER A 15 38.20 -9.17 43.17
C SER A 15 36.83 -9.68 43.60
N THR A 16 36.30 -10.65 42.83
CA THR A 16 35.26 -11.65 43.21
C THR A 16 33.87 -11.14 43.63
N THR A 17 32.87 -11.37 42.78
CA THR A 17 31.47 -11.74 43.09
C THR A 17 30.81 -12.11 41.76
N GLU A 18 30.58 -13.40 41.50
CA GLU A 18 29.30 -14.09 41.71
C GLU A 18 28.25 -13.74 40.65
N ILE A 19 28.02 -14.72 39.76
CA ILE A 19 26.96 -14.78 38.76
C ILE A 19 25.63 -14.99 39.51
N PRO A 20 24.59 -14.18 39.30
CA PRO A 20 23.28 -14.46 39.89
C PRO A 20 22.65 -15.70 39.25
N ALA A 21 22.66 -16.82 39.98
CA ALA A 21 21.84 -17.99 39.71
C ALA A 21 20.38 -17.66 40.07
N ALA A 22 19.65 -17.05 39.14
CA ALA A 22 18.21 -16.79 39.29
C ALA A 22 17.51 -16.60 37.92
N VAL A 23 17.65 -17.58 37.00
CA VAL A 23 16.79 -17.69 35.79
C VAL A 23 16.45 -19.16 35.46
N LEU A 24 16.63 -20.11 36.41
CA LEU A 24 16.42 -21.54 36.14
C LEU A 24 15.54 -22.26 37.18
N GLU A 25 14.55 -21.57 37.73
CA GLU A 25 13.46 -22.23 38.46
C GLU A 25 12.14 -21.54 38.12
N HIS A 26 11.37 -22.13 37.20
CA HIS A 26 9.90 -22.17 37.14
C HIS A 26 9.45 -22.91 35.87
N LEU A 27 9.55 -24.24 35.91
CA LEU A 27 8.77 -25.15 35.07
C LEU A 27 7.76 -25.85 35.98
N PRO A 28 6.45 -25.85 35.71
CA PRO A 28 5.52 -26.71 36.44
C PRO A 28 5.50 -28.11 35.80
N GLU A 29 5.91 -29.10 36.58
CA GLU A 29 5.47 -30.47 36.42
C GLU A 29 3.95 -30.56 36.70
N ALA A 30 3.15 -30.96 35.71
CA ALA A 30 1.87 -31.62 35.96
C ALA A 30 1.36 -32.36 34.70
N MET A 31 1.64 -33.66 34.63
CA MET A 31 0.79 -34.63 33.92
C MET A 31 0.10 -35.53 34.97
N PHE A 32 -1.17 -35.88 34.68
CA PHE A 32 -2.11 -36.75 35.39
C PHE A 32 -3.00 -36.15 36.49
N GLY A 33 -4.30 -36.03 36.16
CA GLY A 33 -5.36 -35.74 37.13
C GLY A 33 -6.77 -35.71 36.51
N LEU A 34 -7.29 -36.87 36.08
CA LEU A 34 -8.73 -37.07 35.87
C LEU A 34 -9.48 -37.03 37.22
N LYS A 35 -10.38 -36.06 37.42
CA LYS A 35 -11.70 -36.22 38.09
C LYS A 35 -12.44 -34.88 38.28
N GLY A 36 -13.55 -34.73 37.55
CA GLY A 36 -14.90 -34.35 38.00
C GLY A 36 -15.15 -33.05 38.80
N LEU A 37 -16.09 -32.24 38.27
CA LEU A 37 -17.22 -31.49 38.90
C LEU A 37 -17.56 -30.30 37.97
N SER A 38 -18.64 -30.35 37.16
CA SER A 38 -20.05 -30.02 37.46
C SER A 38 -20.38 -28.52 37.56
N GLY A 39 -21.29 -28.05 36.68
CA GLY A 39 -22.09 -26.80 36.81
C GLY A 39 -21.68 -25.68 35.84
N SER A 40 -22.36 -25.51 34.69
CA SER A 40 -23.41 -24.49 34.40
C SER A 40 -22.88 -23.03 34.45
N GLN A 41 -23.04 -22.16 33.44
CA GLN A 41 -24.17 -21.93 32.54
C GLN A 41 -23.76 -20.98 31.37
N GLU A 42 -24.31 -21.25 30.18
CA GLU A 42 -24.76 -20.33 29.11
C GLU A 42 -23.88 -19.18 28.57
N SER A 43 -23.43 -19.32 27.32
CA SER A 43 -23.76 -18.39 26.23
C SER A 43 -23.43 -19.03 24.88
N GLY A 44 -24.46 -19.28 24.06
CA GLY A 44 -24.35 -20.00 22.80
C GLY A 44 -23.81 -19.17 21.64
N LEU A 45 -23.05 -19.83 20.76
CA LEU A 45 -22.88 -19.56 19.34
C LEU A 45 -22.34 -20.86 18.72
N ASP A 46 -23.25 -21.77 18.35
CA ASP A 46 -22.94 -22.94 17.53
C ASP A 46 -23.22 -22.63 16.06
N GLY A 47 -22.30 -23.02 15.18
CA GLY A 47 -22.57 -23.10 13.75
C GLY A 47 -21.32 -23.04 12.89
N LEU A 48 -20.58 -24.16 12.82
CA LEU A 48 -19.92 -24.74 11.64
C LEU A 48 -18.91 -25.80 12.13
N SER A 49 -19.39 -27.02 12.41
CA SER A 49 -18.53 -28.19 12.60
C SER A 49 -18.24 -28.82 11.23
N TRP A 50 -16.96 -28.99 10.93
CA TRP A 50 -16.45 -29.73 9.77
C TRP A 50 -16.80 -31.22 9.92
N ASP A 51 -17.48 -31.81 8.92
CA ASP A 51 -17.80 -33.23 8.88
C ASP A 51 -16.61 -34.00 8.27
N PRO A 52 -15.92 -34.87 9.03
CA PRO A 52 -14.80 -35.65 8.53
C PRO A 52 -15.22 -36.86 7.65
N ASN A 53 -16.50 -37.01 7.31
CA ASN A 53 -17.00 -38.10 6.45
C ASN A 53 -17.49 -37.64 5.06
N ALA A 54 -16.84 -36.62 4.48
CA ALA A 54 -17.10 -36.26 3.08
C ALA A 54 -16.90 -37.49 2.17
N ASP A 55 -17.93 -37.81 1.39
CA ASP A 55 -18.10 -39.06 0.64
C ASP A 55 -17.01 -39.23 -0.44
N GLU A 56 -16.62 -40.47 -0.74
CA GLU A 56 -15.63 -40.83 -1.76
C GLU A 56 -16.01 -40.28 -3.16
N SER A 57 -17.28 -39.90 -3.36
CA SER A 57 -17.77 -39.26 -4.58
C SER A 57 -17.17 -37.87 -4.84
N ASP A 58 -16.87 -37.07 -3.81
CA ASP A 58 -16.35 -35.71 -3.98
C ASP A 58 -14.86 -35.73 -4.35
N ILE A 59 -14.13 -36.73 -3.87
CA ILE A 59 -12.73 -37.00 -4.26
C ILE A 59 -12.67 -37.54 -5.69
N ALA A 60 -13.65 -38.35 -6.13
CA ALA A 60 -13.72 -38.87 -7.49
C ALA A 60 -13.98 -37.77 -8.53
N VAL A 61 -14.80 -36.76 -8.21
CA VAL A 61 -15.04 -35.60 -9.09
C VAL A 61 -13.77 -34.76 -9.25
N LEU A 62 -13.04 -34.51 -8.15
CA LEU A 62 -11.76 -33.79 -8.17
C LEU A 62 -10.67 -34.55 -8.95
N LYS A 63 -10.62 -35.88 -8.82
CA LYS A 63 -9.67 -36.71 -9.54
C LYS A 63 -9.96 -36.77 -11.04
N THR A 64 -11.23 -36.88 -11.43
CA THR A 64 -11.67 -36.84 -12.84
C THR A 64 -11.39 -35.48 -13.48
N PHE A 65 -11.53 -34.39 -12.71
CA PHE A 65 -11.20 -33.03 -13.16
C PHE A 65 -9.69 -32.83 -13.38
N ILE A 66 -8.85 -33.40 -12.52
CA ILE A 66 -7.38 -33.36 -12.66
C ILE A 66 -6.91 -34.24 -13.83
N GLU A 67 -7.47 -35.43 -14.02
CA GLU A 67 -7.11 -36.33 -15.14
C GLU A 67 -7.50 -35.72 -16.51
N ALA A 68 -8.66 -35.05 -16.61
CA ALA A 68 -9.06 -34.32 -17.81
C ALA A 68 -8.13 -33.14 -18.18
N MET A 69 -7.43 -32.55 -17.20
CA MET A 69 -6.45 -31.48 -17.43
C MET A 69 -5.13 -32.00 -18.01
N TYR A 70 -4.78 -33.27 -17.80
CA TYR A 70 -3.52 -33.85 -18.30
C TYR A 70 -3.64 -34.44 -19.72
N ASP A 71 -4.82 -34.91 -20.13
CA ASP A 71 -5.04 -35.50 -21.47
C ASP A 71 -5.04 -34.47 -22.62
N LEU A 72 -5.17 -33.18 -22.34
CA LEU A 72 -5.07 -32.11 -23.36
C LEU A 72 -3.64 -31.82 -23.84
N LYS A 73 -2.61 -32.50 -23.30
CA LYS A 73 -1.19 -32.22 -23.61
C LYS A 73 -0.46 -33.27 -24.46
N GLY A 74 -1.07 -34.40 -24.78
CA GLY A 74 -0.46 -35.37 -25.69
C GLY A 74 -1.26 -35.41 -26.98
N HIS A 75 -0.69 -35.02 -28.11
CA HIS A 75 -0.87 -35.58 -29.47
C HIS A 75 -0.22 -34.60 -30.48
N SER A 76 1.10 -34.71 -30.65
CA SER A 76 1.78 -34.21 -31.86
C SER A 76 2.59 -35.37 -32.44
N GLY A 77 1.96 -36.11 -33.35
CA GLY A 77 2.62 -37.10 -34.19
C GLY A 77 3.39 -36.40 -35.31
N SER A 78 4.66 -36.74 -35.41
CA SER A 78 5.60 -36.34 -36.46
C SER A 78 5.35 -37.13 -37.76
N GLN A 79 5.24 -36.44 -38.88
CA GLN A 79 5.54 -36.98 -40.21
C GLN A 79 6.35 -35.96 -41.00
N GLU A 80 7.59 -36.32 -41.33
CA GLU A 80 8.37 -35.75 -42.44
C GLU A 80 7.72 -36.16 -43.78
N PRO A 81 7.98 -35.40 -44.87
CA PRO A 81 8.89 -36.00 -45.84
C PRO A 81 9.87 -35.04 -46.52
N ASP A 82 10.90 -35.69 -47.05
CA ASP A 82 12.04 -35.23 -47.82
C ASP A 82 11.75 -34.62 -49.21
N SER A 83 12.74 -33.84 -49.64
CA SER A 83 13.38 -33.78 -50.97
C SER A 83 12.79 -32.95 -52.12
N ASP A 84 13.66 -32.03 -52.56
CA ASP A 84 14.07 -31.69 -53.93
C ASP A 84 13.13 -30.98 -54.92
N GLY A 85 13.62 -29.88 -55.51
CA GLY A 85 13.10 -29.37 -56.79
C GLY A 85 13.38 -27.91 -57.14
N GLU A 86 14.59 -27.64 -57.62
CA GLU A 86 14.94 -26.77 -58.77
C GLU A 86 14.62 -25.24 -58.85
N LYS A 87 15.56 -24.58 -59.52
CA LYS A 87 15.71 -23.15 -59.85
C LYS A 87 14.87 -22.75 -61.07
N SER A 88 14.41 -21.48 -61.15
CA SER A 88 14.69 -20.51 -62.24
C SER A 88 13.67 -19.35 -62.36
N GLY A 89 14.14 -18.17 -62.83
CA GLY A 89 13.38 -17.02 -63.37
C GLY A 89 13.05 -15.89 -62.37
N SER A 90 13.70 -14.71 -62.36
CA SER A 90 13.56 -13.53 -63.26
C SER A 90 12.09 -13.10 -63.43
N THR A 91 11.60 -11.90 -63.14
CA THR A 91 12.03 -10.53 -63.52
C THR A 91 11.09 -9.50 -62.85
N ALA A 92 11.63 -8.32 -62.53
CA ALA A 92 11.07 -6.96 -62.62
C ALA A 92 9.57 -6.65 -62.35
N GLY A 93 9.34 -5.61 -61.55
CA GLY A 93 8.13 -4.78 -61.64
C GLY A 93 7.75 -4.07 -60.34
N ASP A 94 8.35 -2.91 -60.08
CA ASP A 94 7.68 -1.82 -59.33
C ASP A 94 6.45 -1.39 -60.14
N PRO A 95 5.32 -1.06 -59.47
CA PRO A 95 4.95 0.35 -59.51
C PRO A 95 4.29 0.88 -58.23
N ASP A 96 4.68 2.12 -57.94
CA ASP A 96 3.88 3.29 -57.63
C ASP A 96 2.98 3.34 -56.39
N ALA A 97 3.26 4.42 -55.66
CA ALA A 97 2.48 5.07 -54.64
C ALA A 97 1.22 5.74 -55.22
N ASP A 98 0.42 6.26 -54.29
CA ASP A 98 -0.70 7.18 -54.45
C ASP A 98 -2.09 6.55 -54.64
N ASP A 99 -2.76 6.29 -53.51
CA ASP A 99 -4.19 6.60 -53.31
C ASP A 99 -4.60 6.31 -51.86
N TYR A 100 -4.64 7.33 -50.99
CA TYR A 100 -5.42 7.32 -49.76
C TYR A 100 -5.77 8.77 -49.39
N ASP A 101 -6.80 9.30 -50.07
CA ASP A 101 -7.57 10.45 -49.61
C ASP A 101 -8.92 9.97 -49.05
N ASP A 102 -9.33 10.64 -47.97
CA ASP A 102 -10.69 10.83 -47.46
C ASP A 102 -11.59 9.61 -47.21
N LEU A 103 -11.68 9.22 -45.92
CA LEU A 103 -12.94 8.73 -45.36
C LEU A 103 -13.27 9.43 -44.04
N ASP A 104 -14.22 10.35 -44.18
CA ASP A 104 -14.96 11.07 -43.15
C ASP A 104 -15.64 10.09 -42.16
N TYR A 105 -15.38 10.27 -40.86
CA TYR A 105 -15.91 9.43 -39.79
C TYR A 105 -17.09 10.14 -39.12
N THR A 106 -18.29 9.90 -39.64
CA THR A 106 -19.54 10.13 -38.90
C THR A 106 -20.45 8.92 -39.01
N ASP A 107 -20.93 8.46 -37.86
CA ASP A 107 -22.04 7.53 -37.64
C ASP A 107 -21.89 6.07 -38.09
N VAL A 108 -21.23 5.27 -37.25
CA VAL A 108 -21.53 3.82 -37.17
C VAL A 108 -22.57 3.61 -36.07
N ASN A 109 -23.85 3.59 -36.46
CA ASN A 109 -24.92 3.04 -35.65
C ASN A 109 -24.62 1.57 -35.32
N TRP A 110 -24.43 1.28 -34.03
CA TRP A 110 -24.07 -0.03 -33.51
C TRP A 110 -25.33 -0.77 -33.08
N THR A 111 -25.84 -1.66 -33.92
CA THR A 111 -27.04 -2.47 -33.63
C THR A 111 -26.72 -3.97 -33.64
N GLY A 112 -26.79 -4.60 -32.46
CA GLY A 112 -27.56 -5.83 -32.23
C GLY A 112 -27.11 -7.19 -32.82
N GLY A 113 -25.83 -7.43 -33.13
CA GLY A 113 -25.37 -8.75 -33.63
C GLY A 113 -24.79 -9.68 -32.56
N ARG A 114 -25.08 -10.99 -32.62
CA ARG A 114 -24.42 -12.03 -31.81
C ARG A 114 -22.91 -12.06 -32.12
N TYR A 115 -22.07 -11.71 -31.15
CA TYR A 115 -20.61 -11.72 -31.32
C TYR A 115 -20.04 -13.14 -31.29
N ASP A 116 -19.28 -13.48 -32.33
CA ASP A 116 -18.31 -14.60 -32.31
C ASP A 116 -17.07 -14.18 -31.50
N TYR A 117 -16.49 -15.10 -30.73
CA TYR A 117 -15.18 -14.95 -30.06
C TYR A 117 -14.08 -14.50 -31.04
N GLN A 118 -14.21 -14.87 -32.32
CA GLN A 118 -13.32 -14.41 -33.38
C GLN A 118 -13.49 -12.92 -33.73
N GLU A 119 -14.71 -12.38 -33.67
CA GLU A 119 -14.98 -10.95 -33.91
C GLU A 119 -14.52 -10.08 -32.74
N GLN A 120 -14.61 -10.57 -31.50
CA GLN A 120 -14.02 -9.89 -30.35
C GLN A 120 -12.49 -9.85 -30.45
N LYS A 121 -11.85 -10.94 -30.91
CA LYS A 121 -10.42 -10.96 -31.24
C LYS A 121 -10.09 -9.98 -32.35
N ASP A 122 -10.94 -9.85 -33.38
CA ASP A 122 -10.71 -8.95 -34.50
C ASP A 122 -11.03 -7.49 -34.18
N PHE A 123 -11.93 -7.22 -33.24
CA PHE A 123 -12.19 -5.91 -32.67
C PHE A 123 -11.08 -5.46 -31.72
N ILE A 124 -10.60 -6.35 -30.83
CA ILE A 124 -9.40 -6.11 -30.02
C ILE A 124 -8.19 -5.94 -30.94
N LYS A 125 -8.07 -6.71 -32.04
CA LYS A 125 -7.07 -6.42 -33.06
C LYS A 125 -7.29 -5.03 -33.63
N LYS A 126 -8.49 -4.63 -34.07
CA LYS A 126 -8.71 -3.30 -34.64
C LYS A 126 -8.40 -2.18 -33.66
N ILE A 127 -8.89 -2.21 -32.41
CA ILE A 127 -8.57 -1.20 -31.40
C ILE A 127 -7.08 -1.20 -31.05
N VAL A 128 -6.49 -2.37 -30.75
CA VAL A 128 -5.08 -2.42 -30.35
C VAL A 128 -4.14 -2.09 -31.51
N LEU A 129 -4.49 -2.45 -32.76
CA LEU A 129 -3.70 -2.18 -33.95
C LEU A 129 -3.83 -0.72 -34.42
N HIS A 130 -5.03 -0.14 -34.42
CA HIS A 130 -5.24 1.24 -34.89
C HIS A 130 -4.93 2.30 -33.83
N SER A 131 -5.33 2.09 -32.56
CA SER A 131 -5.20 3.12 -31.52
C SER A 131 -3.78 3.26 -30.95
N PHE A 132 -2.93 2.24 -31.11
CA PHE A 132 -1.55 2.25 -30.58
C PHE A 132 -0.47 2.28 -31.67
N GLY A 133 -0.84 2.50 -32.94
CA GLY A 133 0.09 2.44 -34.06
C GLY A 133 0.84 1.10 -34.17
N TYR A 134 0.26 0.03 -33.61
CA TYR A 134 0.94 -1.27 -33.51
C TYR A 134 1.06 -1.87 -34.91
N LYS A 135 2.30 -1.92 -35.41
CA LYS A 135 2.61 -2.67 -36.64
C LYS A 135 2.62 -4.15 -36.30
N HIS A 136 1.73 -4.90 -36.95
CA HIS A 136 1.67 -6.35 -36.85
C HIS A 136 3.04 -6.94 -37.21
N ASP A 137 3.70 -7.60 -36.24
CA ASP A 137 4.86 -8.42 -36.53
C ASP A 137 4.37 -9.83 -36.90
N PRO A 138 4.37 -10.19 -38.20
CA PRO A 138 3.86 -11.49 -38.64
C PRO A 138 4.69 -12.65 -38.12
N LYS A 139 5.89 -12.41 -37.58
CA LYS A 139 6.78 -13.44 -37.04
C LYS A 139 6.40 -13.88 -35.63
N LYS A 140 5.61 -13.10 -34.89
CA LYS A 140 5.19 -13.46 -33.53
C LYS A 140 4.12 -14.57 -33.54
N THR A 141 4.31 -15.57 -32.69
CA THR A 141 3.33 -16.64 -32.48
C THR A 141 2.01 -16.10 -31.94
N SER A 142 0.92 -16.87 -32.05
CA SER A 142 -0.39 -16.48 -31.50
C SER A 142 -0.35 -16.25 -30.00
N LYS A 143 0.48 -17.02 -29.28
CA LYS A 143 0.71 -16.86 -27.84
C LYS A 143 1.43 -15.54 -27.54
N GLU A 144 2.55 -15.26 -28.18
CA GLU A 144 3.29 -14.00 -28.00
C GLU A 144 2.43 -12.77 -28.33
N ARG A 145 1.61 -12.84 -29.39
CA ARG A 145 0.67 -11.78 -29.74
C ARG A 145 -0.45 -11.60 -28.71
N TYR A 146 -0.85 -12.67 -28.01
CA TYR A 146 -1.80 -12.57 -26.91
C TYR A 146 -1.13 -11.95 -25.67
N GLU A 147 0.06 -12.41 -25.31
CA GLU A 147 0.82 -11.87 -24.18
C GLU A 147 1.15 -10.39 -24.36
N GLU A 148 1.50 -9.98 -25.57
CA GLU A 148 1.77 -8.59 -25.88
C GLU A 148 0.51 -7.73 -25.88
N ARG A 149 -0.64 -8.25 -26.32
CA ARG A 149 -1.92 -7.56 -26.18
C ARG A 149 -2.35 -7.42 -24.74
N LYS A 150 -2.18 -8.49 -23.95
CA LYS A 150 -2.38 -8.45 -22.51
C LYS A 150 -1.46 -7.42 -21.87
N ARG A 151 -0.21 -7.33 -22.33
CA ARG A 151 0.75 -6.30 -21.92
C ARG A 151 0.28 -4.89 -22.23
N ILE A 152 -0.19 -4.64 -23.45
CA ILE A 152 -0.69 -3.33 -23.86
C ILE A 152 -1.92 -2.96 -23.02
N LEU A 153 -2.92 -3.84 -22.98
CA LEU A 153 -4.19 -3.59 -22.27
C LEU A 153 -4.04 -3.49 -20.75
N ASN A 154 -3.07 -4.19 -20.15
CA ASN A 154 -2.73 -4.09 -18.73
C ASN A 154 -1.74 -2.97 -18.45
N ASP A 155 -1.13 -2.39 -19.49
CA ASP A 155 -0.35 -1.19 -19.31
C ASP A 155 -1.30 -0.13 -18.78
N ARG A 156 -0.88 0.55 -17.70
CA ARG A 156 -1.60 1.74 -17.22
C ARG A 156 -1.81 2.69 -18.41
N GLY A 157 -0.87 2.62 -19.38
CA GLY A 157 -0.82 2.83 -20.84
C GLY A 157 -2.10 3.07 -21.62
N THR A 158 -3.09 2.23 -21.39
CA THR A 158 -4.19 2.10 -22.34
C THR A 158 -5.19 3.23 -22.16
N GLN A 159 -5.24 4.16 -23.13
CA GLN A 159 -6.40 5.01 -23.35
C GLN A 159 -7.57 4.13 -23.80
N HIS A 160 -8.69 4.25 -23.08
CA HIS A 160 -9.90 3.43 -23.20
C HIS A 160 -9.84 2.11 -22.43
N ARG A 161 -9.90 2.26 -21.11
CA ARG A 161 -10.19 1.17 -20.16
C ARG A 161 -11.63 0.69 -20.27
N ARG A 162 -12.01 0.09 -21.39
CA ARG A 162 -13.34 -0.50 -21.56
C ARG A 162 -13.33 -1.94 -21.07
N ILE A 163 -14.45 -2.35 -20.51
CA ILE A 163 -14.70 -3.76 -20.22
C ILE A 163 -15.05 -4.41 -21.55
N PHE A 164 -14.25 -5.39 -21.96
CA PHE A 164 -14.46 -6.10 -23.22
C PHE A 164 -14.95 -7.52 -23.00
N CYS A 165 -14.69 -8.09 -21.83
CA CYS A 165 -15.00 -9.49 -21.57
C CYS A 165 -16.50 -9.63 -21.32
N ARG A 166 -17.11 -10.62 -21.96
CA ARG A 166 -18.48 -11.03 -21.68
C ARG A 166 -18.43 -12.34 -20.91
N TRP A 167 -19.16 -12.43 -19.81
CA TRP A 167 -19.29 -13.71 -19.12
C TRP A 167 -20.23 -14.62 -19.93
N PRO A 168 -19.82 -15.85 -20.29
CA PRO A 168 -20.69 -16.75 -21.03
C PRO A 168 -21.86 -17.18 -20.13
N THR A 169 -23.07 -17.00 -20.62
CA THR A 169 -24.29 -17.44 -19.94
C THR A 169 -24.75 -18.76 -20.55
N SER A 170 -25.00 -19.78 -19.73
CA SER A 170 -25.70 -20.98 -20.18
C SER A 170 -27.19 -20.70 -20.36
N ASP A 171 -27.90 -21.52 -21.13
CA ASP A 171 -29.37 -21.45 -21.23
C ASP A 171 -30.08 -21.75 -19.88
N ARG A 172 -29.35 -22.33 -18.91
CA ARG A 172 -29.82 -22.49 -17.52
C ARG A 172 -29.66 -21.21 -16.71
N VAL A 173 -28.55 -20.50 -16.90
CA VAL A 173 -28.29 -19.19 -16.26
C VAL A 173 -29.39 -18.21 -16.63
N THR A 174 -29.85 -18.12 -17.87
CA THR A 174 -30.84 -17.09 -18.27
C THR A 174 -32.21 -17.18 -17.59
N LYS A 175 -32.60 -18.32 -17.02
CA LYS A 175 -33.93 -18.51 -16.41
C LYS A 175 -34.00 -18.17 -14.92
N ASP A 176 -32.94 -18.49 -14.17
CA ASP A 176 -32.90 -18.32 -12.70
C ASP A 176 -31.75 -17.42 -12.22
N PHE A 177 -30.98 -16.81 -13.14
CA PHE A 177 -29.92 -15.89 -12.77
C PHE A 177 -30.48 -14.58 -12.25
N PHE A 178 -30.57 -14.51 -10.93
CA PHE A 178 -30.42 -13.24 -10.25
C PHE A 178 -28.93 -12.93 -10.24
N PRO A 179 -28.48 -11.76 -10.75
CA PRO A 179 -27.10 -11.35 -10.59
C PRO A 179 -26.73 -11.53 -9.12
N PRO A 180 -25.52 -12.02 -8.79
CA PRO A 180 -25.10 -12.20 -7.41
C PRO A 180 -25.50 -10.94 -6.64
N ARG A 181 -26.53 -11.06 -5.79
CA ARG A 181 -26.92 -9.98 -4.89
C ARG A 181 -25.70 -9.71 -4.00
N ASP A 182 -25.79 -8.68 -3.15
CA ASP A 182 -24.69 -8.23 -2.27
C ASP A 182 -24.09 -9.31 -1.34
N ASN A 183 -24.57 -10.56 -1.39
CA ASN A 183 -24.09 -11.68 -0.59
C ASN A 183 -22.88 -12.43 -1.16
N VAL A 184 -22.58 -12.36 -2.47
CA VAL A 184 -21.37 -13.01 -3.02
C VAL A 184 -20.20 -12.04 -3.03
N LYS A 185 -19.17 -12.38 -2.24
CA LYS A 185 -17.94 -11.58 -2.13
C LYS A 185 -16.94 -12.05 -3.19
N GLY A 186 -16.52 -11.13 -4.06
CA GLY A 186 -15.32 -11.30 -4.88
C GLY A 186 -14.05 -10.94 -4.09
N LEU A 187 -12.90 -10.97 -4.77
CA LEU A 187 -11.65 -10.45 -4.21
C LEU A 187 -11.81 -8.94 -3.95
N ALA A 188 -11.30 -8.48 -2.81
CA ALA A 188 -11.32 -7.08 -2.41
C ALA A 188 -10.16 -6.81 -1.44
N PRO A 189 -9.66 -5.56 -1.37
CA PRO A 189 -8.65 -5.18 -0.39
C PRO A 189 -9.03 -5.60 1.04
N PRO A 190 -8.09 -6.13 1.84
CA PRO A 190 -8.28 -6.29 3.27
C PRO A 190 -8.82 -5.01 3.92
N ASN A 191 -9.87 -5.13 4.72
CA ASN A 191 -10.57 -4.00 5.39
C ASN A 191 -11.32 -3.04 4.46
N ALA A 192 -11.48 -3.41 3.20
CA ALA A 192 -12.46 -2.78 2.35
C ALA A 192 -13.85 -2.87 2.99
N PRO A 193 -14.61 -1.76 3.10
CA PRO A 193 -15.98 -1.81 3.59
C PRO A 193 -16.83 -2.70 2.69
N ALA A 194 -18.01 -3.06 3.21
CA ALA A 194 -19.04 -3.79 2.45
C ALA A 194 -19.31 -3.21 1.06
N MET A 195 -18.97 -1.94 0.78
CA MET A 195 -18.98 -1.29 -0.53
C MET A 195 -18.10 -1.97 -1.62
N TRP A 196 -16.92 -2.51 -1.29
CA TRP A 196 -16.15 -3.34 -2.25
C TRP A 196 -16.72 -4.75 -2.40
N HIS A 197 -17.60 -5.13 -1.48
CA HIS A 197 -18.43 -6.33 -1.60
C HIS A 197 -19.82 -6.03 -2.23
N GLY A 198 -20.21 -4.74 -2.23
CA GLY A 198 -21.45 -4.17 -2.75
C GLY A 198 -21.29 -3.79 -4.22
N PRO A 199 -21.60 -2.55 -4.64
CA PRO A 199 -21.65 -2.23 -6.07
C PRO A 199 -20.28 -1.90 -6.68
N GLY A 200 -19.23 -1.72 -5.86
CA GLY A 200 -17.86 -1.65 -6.34
C GLY A 200 -17.28 -3.05 -6.57
N ILE A 201 -16.57 -3.27 -7.67
CA ILE A 201 -15.87 -4.52 -7.97
C ILE A 201 -14.39 -4.24 -8.21
N TRP A 202 -13.52 -5.11 -7.71
CA TRP A 202 -12.08 -5.07 -7.94
C TRP A 202 -11.69 -6.10 -9.00
N GLY A 203 -10.65 -5.78 -9.76
CA GLY A 203 -10.03 -6.71 -10.69
C GLY A 203 -8.53 -6.42 -10.81
N ALA A 204 -7.70 -7.47 -10.83
CA ALA A 204 -6.25 -7.30 -10.98
C ALA A 204 -5.87 -6.56 -12.28
N THR A 205 -6.66 -6.76 -13.33
CA THR A 205 -6.47 -6.25 -14.70
C THR A 205 -7.83 -5.95 -15.36
N LEU A 206 -7.82 -5.32 -16.54
CA LEU A 206 -9.07 -5.07 -17.29
C LEU A 206 -9.80 -6.35 -17.73
N PHE A 207 -9.09 -7.47 -17.84
CA PHE A 207 -9.67 -8.76 -18.23
C PHE A 207 -10.45 -9.43 -17.11
N ASP A 208 -10.29 -8.94 -15.89
CA ASP A 208 -10.97 -9.47 -14.72
C ASP A 208 -12.35 -8.83 -14.53
N PHE A 209 -12.75 -7.92 -15.42
CA PHE A 209 -14.09 -7.33 -15.44
C PHE A 209 -14.90 -7.92 -16.58
N TYR A 210 -16.17 -8.22 -16.30
CA TYR A 210 -17.07 -8.85 -17.25
C TYR A 210 -18.40 -8.11 -17.33
N ASP A 211 -18.84 -7.91 -18.56
CA ASP A 211 -20.21 -7.56 -18.90
C ASP A 211 -21.07 -8.83 -18.94
N ILE A 212 -22.21 -8.80 -18.26
CA ILE A 212 -23.20 -9.87 -18.24
C ILE A 212 -24.47 -9.35 -18.90
N HIS A 213 -24.90 -10.01 -19.97
CA HIS A 213 -26.15 -9.70 -20.65
C HIS A 213 -27.22 -10.65 -20.17
N LEU A 214 -28.26 -10.13 -19.52
CA LEU A 214 -29.42 -10.94 -19.16
C LEU A 214 -30.41 -10.93 -20.33
N GLY A 215 -30.47 -12.05 -21.04
CA GLY A 215 -31.47 -12.29 -22.08
C GLY A 215 -32.82 -12.59 -21.45
N LEU A 216 -33.88 -11.90 -21.91
CA LEU A 216 -35.24 -12.36 -21.66
C LEU A 216 -35.49 -13.60 -22.53
N VAL A 217 -36.14 -14.61 -21.94
CA VAL A 217 -36.34 -15.95 -22.53
C VAL A 217 -37.23 -15.93 -23.78
N ASP A 218 -37.85 -14.80 -24.12
CA ASP A 218 -38.83 -14.72 -25.21
C ASP A 218 -38.26 -13.99 -26.45
N GLY A 219 -37.58 -14.77 -27.29
CA GLY A 219 -37.65 -14.70 -28.75
C GLY A 219 -36.96 -13.53 -29.48
N ASP A 220 -37.29 -12.27 -29.18
CA ASP A 220 -37.00 -11.15 -30.10
C ASP A 220 -36.76 -9.78 -29.42
N ALA A 221 -36.60 -9.72 -28.09
CA ALA A 221 -36.29 -8.47 -27.40
C ALA A 221 -34.78 -8.36 -27.11
N GLU A 222 -34.15 -7.25 -27.56
CA GLU A 222 -32.77 -6.92 -27.20
C GLU A 222 -32.52 -7.07 -25.69
N PRO A 223 -31.34 -7.54 -25.27
CA PRO A 223 -31.00 -7.73 -23.86
C PRO A 223 -31.22 -6.42 -23.10
N LYS A 224 -32.23 -6.39 -22.22
CA LYS A 224 -32.66 -5.15 -21.55
C LYS A 224 -31.77 -4.74 -20.39
N LEU A 225 -30.92 -5.64 -19.88
CA LEU A 225 -30.09 -5.38 -18.70
C LEU A 225 -28.65 -5.84 -18.90
N LEU A 226 -27.73 -4.88 -18.75
CA LEU A 226 -26.28 -5.07 -18.73
C LEU A 226 -25.79 -4.91 -17.30
N PHE A 227 -25.14 -5.93 -16.76
CA PHE A 227 -24.49 -5.88 -15.44
C PHE A 227 -22.98 -6.01 -15.59
N GLN A 228 -22.24 -5.32 -14.73
CA GLN A 228 -20.79 -5.40 -14.68
C GLN A 228 -20.37 -6.10 -13.39
N THR A 229 -19.49 -7.09 -13.49
CA THR A 229 -18.96 -7.87 -12.35
C THR A 229 -17.46 -8.11 -12.51
N SER A 230 -16.79 -8.52 -11.43
CA SER A 230 -15.44 -9.10 -11.53
C SER A 230 -15.48 -10.62 -11.78
N GLY A 231 -14.39 -11.14 -12.32
CA GLY A 231 -14.15 -12.57 -12.52
C GLY A 231 -14.15 -13.33 -11.22
N SER A 232 -13.44 -12.85 -10.20
CA SER A 232 -13.45 -13.43 -8.85
C SER A 232 -14.86 -13.48 -8.21
N LYS A 233 -15.67 -12.41 -8.34
CA LYS A 233 -17.06 -12.42 -7.84
C LYS A 233 -17.91 -13.44 -8.58
N MET A 234 -17.72 -13.55 -9.90
CA MET A 234 -18.46 -14.51 -10.71
C MET A 234 -18.01 -15.96 -10.48
N LEU A 235 -16.72 -16.19 -10.27
CA LEU A 235 -16.17 -17.48 -9.88
C LEU A 235 -16.81 -17.96 -8.57
N ALA A 236 -16.84 -17.10 -7.55
CA ALA A 236 -17.48 -17.42 -6.27
C ALA A 236 -18.96 -17.80 -6.45
N TRP A 237 -19.69 -17.05 -7.28
CA TRP A 237 -21.08 -17.36 -7.61
C TRP A 237 -21.23 -18.69 -8.35
N CYS A 238 -20.40 -18.95 -9.38
CA CYS A 238 -20.45 -20.19 -10.15
C CYS A 238 -20.17 -21.41 -9.27
N LEU A 239 -19.14 -21.33 -8.41
CA LEU A 239 -18.82 -22.41 -7.46
C LEU A 239 -19.97 -22.66 -6.48
N GLN A 240 -20.60 -21.61 -5.95
CA GLN A 240 -21.74 -21.74 -5.03
C GLN A 240 -22.96 -22.39 -5.70
N ASN A 241 -23.15 -22.21 -7.00
CA ASN A 241 -24.32 -22.70 -7.75
C ASN A 241 -24.02 -23.94 -8.61
N GLY A 242 -22.80 -24.48 -8.56
CA GLY A 242 -22.40 -25.62 -9.39
C GLY A 242 -22.41 -25.34 -10.90
N GLU A 243 -22.23 -24.08 -11.31
CA GLU A 243 -22.21 -23.67 -12.71
C GLU A 243 -20.80 -23.86 -13.30
N THR A 244 -20.72 -24.48 -14.48
CA THR A 244 -19.46 -24.85 -15.14
C THR A 244 -19.37 -24.39 -16.60
N ALA A 245 -20.43 -23.75 -17.14
CA ALA A 245 -20.45 -23.28 -18.53
C ALA A 245 -19.39 -22.23 -18.85
N ALA A 246 -18.83 -21.57 -17.83
CA ALA A 246 -17.77 -20.58 -17.93
C ALA A 246 -16.39 -21.12 -17.51
N ALA A 247 -16.14 -22.43 -17.64
CA ALA A 247 -14.92 -23.07 -17.15
C ALA A 247 -13.60 -22.33 -17.51
N PRO A 248 -13.40 -21.81 -18.74
CA PRO A 248 -12.19 -21.04 -19.05
C PRO A 248 -12.08 -19.73 -18.27
N GLN A 249 -13.17 -18.98 -18.12
CA GLN A 249 -13.22 -17.72 -17.36
C GLN A 249 -13.08 -17.97 -15.85
N MET A 250 -13.66 -19.06 -15.35
CA MET A 250 -13.48 -19.51 -13.97
C MET A 250 -12.03 -19.88 -13.69
N ALA A 251 -11.39 -20.66 -14.57
CA ALA A 251 -9.98 -21.01 -14.45
C ALA A 251 -9.08 -19.76 -14.46
N TRP A 252 -9.40 -18.77 -15.29
CA TRP A 252 -8.71 -17.47 -15.26
C TRP A 252 -8.90 -16.74 -13.93
N ALA A 253 -10.14 -16.60 -13.46
CA ALA A 253 -10.46 -15.96 -12.20
C ALA A 253 -9.80 -16.64 -10.98
N MET A 254 -9.57 -17.96 -11.03
CA MET A 254 -8.81 -18.69 -10.00
C MET A 254 -7.32 -18.32 -9.97
N THR A 255 -6.78 -17.78 -11.07
CA THR A 255 -5.40 -17.30 -11.18
C THR A 255 -5.27 -15.79 -10.97
N GLU A 256 -6.39 -15.11 -10.70
CA GLU A 256 -6.40 -13.69 -10.37
C GLU A 256 -5.62 -13.49 -9.06
N PRO A 257 -4.57 -12.65 -9.03
CA PRO A 257 -3.82 -12.39 -7.80
C PRO A 257 -4.72 -11.68 -6.78
N ASP A 258 -4.39 -11.81 -5.50
CA ASP A 258 -5.04 -11.03 -4.46
C ASP A 258 -4.68 -9.54 -4.57
N PRO A 259 -5.57 -8.63 -4.12
CA PRO A 259 -5.24 -7.22 -4.00
C PRO A 259 -4.11 -7.02 -2.99
N GLU A 260 -3.05 -6.35 -3.42
CA GLU A 260 -1.87 -6.07 -2.63
C GLU A 260 -1.74 -4.57 -2.35
N LEU A 261 -1.32 -4.22 -1.13
CA LEU A 261 -1.01 -2.85 -0.78
C LEU A 261 0.31 -2.43 -1.45
N ILE A 262 0.25 -1.44 -2.33
CA ILE A 262 1.40 -0.85 -2.99
C ILE A 262 1.92 0.31 -2.13
N GLU A 263 2.97 0.04 -1.38
CA GLU A 263 3.65 1.07 -0.61
C GLU A 263 4.32 2.12 -1.53
N PRO A 264 4.32 3.42 -1.14
CA PRO A 264 5.15 4.43 -1.78
C PRO A 264 6.65 4.07 -1.72
N CYS A 265 7.47 4.77 -2.50
CA CYS A 265 8.91 4.62 -2.46
C CYS A 265 9.44 4.79 -1.02
N ASP A 266 10.26 3.84 -0.56
CA ASP A 266 10.78 3.81 0.82
C ASP A 266 11.53 5.10 1.15
N ILE A 267 10.99 5.87 2.10
CA ILE A 267 11.53 7.18 2.47
C ILE A 267 12.93 7.05 3.08
N GLY A 268 13.23 5.95 3.77
CA GLY A 268 14.55 5.66 4.30
C GLY A 268 15.60 5.50 3.20
N GLU A 269 15.31 4.74 2.15
CA GLU A 269 16.16 4.63 0.97
C GLU A 269 16.33 5.98 0.25
N LEU A 270 15.28 6.79 0.12
CA LEU A 270 15.39 8.13 -0.46
C LEU A 270 16.35 9.04 0.34
N ILE A 271 16.23 9.04 1.67
CA ILE A 271 17.14 9.78 2.56
C ILE A 271 18.57 9.27 2.39
N ARG A 272 18.79 7.93 2.39
CA ARG A 272 20.11 7.33 2.17
C ARG A 272 20.73 7.77 0.86
N THR A 273 19.96 7.77 -0.23
CA THR A 273 20.43 8.20 -1.55
C THR A 273 20.77 9.68 -1.56
N ALA A 274 19.92 10.55 -1.01
CA ALA A 274 20.18 11.98 -0.93
C ALA A 274 21.46 12.29 -0.13
N GLU A 275 21.70 11.58 0.98
CA GLU A 275 22.91 11.71 1.78
C GLU A 275 24.15 11.16 1.06
N HIS A 276 24.02 10.03 0.37
CA HIS A 276 25.10 9.46 -0.42
C HIS A 276 25.50 10.43 -1.55
N GLN A 277 24.53 11.00 -2.26
CA GLN A 277 24.76 12.03 -3.27
C GLN A 277 25.46 13.25 -2.66
N ALA A 278 25.02 13.73 -1.51
CA ALA A 278 25.67 14.83 -0.82
C ALA A 278 27.13 14.53 -0.48
N ARG A 279 27.47 13.29 -0.11
CA ARG A 279 28.88 12.88 0.11
C ARG A 279 29.68 12.84 -1.19
N MET A 280 29.10 12.32 -2.27
CA MET A 280 29.76 12.18 -3.56
C MET A 280 30.00 13.51 -4.27
N PHE A 281 29.08 14.48 -4.15
CA PHE A 281 29.12 15.76 -4.84
C PHE A 281 29.57 16.93 -3.94
N GLY A 282 30.49 16.69 -3.01
CA GLY A 282 31.15 17.75 -2.25
C GLY A 282 30.27 18.51 -1.25
N GLY A 283 29.24 17.85 -0.71
CA GLY A 283 28.38 18.39 0.34
C GLY A 283 27.14 19.12 -0.15
N LEU A 284 26.88 19.18 -1.46
CA LEU A 284 25.60 19.71 -1.97
C LEU A 284 24.46 18.79 -1.52
N PRO A 285 23.54 19.24 -0.66
CA PRO A 285 22.44 18.41 -0.20
C PRO A 285 21.59 18.02 -1.40
N GLY A 286 21.32 16.71 -1.55
CA GLY A 286 20.29 16.24 -2.47
C GLY A 286 18.93 16.84 -2.10
N PRO A 287 17.93 16.79 -3.00
CA PRO A 287 16.60 17.29 -2.71
C PRO A 287 16.01 16.55 -1.49
N THR A 288 15.48 17.32 -0.53
CA THR A 288 14.78 16.76 0.62
C THR A 288 13.58 15.93 0.15
N PRO A 289 13.49 14.64 0.54
CA PRO A 289 12.45 13.77 0.03
C PRO A 289 11.09 14.15 0.62
N VAL A 290 10.03 13.95 -0.17
CA VAL A 290 8.65 14.21 0.23
C VAL A 290 8.14 12.99 1.01
N LEU A 291 7.56 13.21 2.18
CA LEU A 291 6.94 12.14 2.95
C LEU A 291 5.58 11.79 2.33
N GLN A 292 5.49 10.58 1.77
CA GLN A 292 4.27 10.03 1.17
C GLN A 292 3.84 8.70 1.80
N GLN A 293 4.72 8.10 2.61
CA GLN A 293 4.47 6.87 3.32
C GLN A 293 3.54 7.11 4.51
N TYR A 294 2.65 6.16 4.77
CA TYR A 294 1.84 6.16 5.98
C TYR A 294 2.74 6.08 7.22
N LEU A 295 2.55 7.00 8.17
CA LEU A 295 3.14 6.91 9.49
C LEU A 295 2.10 6.34 10.46
N PRO A 296 2.39 5.22 11.16
CA PRO A 296 1.54 4.75 12.24
C PRO A 296 1.22 5.86 13.24
N GLN A 297 -0.02 5.94 13.69
CA GLN A 297 -0.47 7.08 14.48
C GLN A 297 0.29 7.22 15.81
N HIS A 298 0.71 6.11 16.43
CA HIS A 298 1.52 6.14 17.65
C HIS A 298 2.96 6.63 17.42
N LEU A 299 3.40 6.72 16.17
CA LEU A 299 4.68 7.31 15.75
C LEU A 299 4.55 8.75 15.26
N LEU A 300 3.36 9.37 15.30
CA LEU A 300 3.24 10.80 15.05
C LEU A 300 3.80 11.58 16.27
N PRO A 301 4.49 12.72 16.04
CA PRO A 301 4.99 13.56 17.12
C PRO A 301 3.87 14.02 18.06
N GLN A 302 4.06 13.89 19.37
CA GLN A 302 3.09 14.41 20.34
C GLN A 302 3.12 15.95 20.39
N SER A 303 4.29 16.54 20.17
CA SER A 303 4.46 17.99 20.06
C SER A 303 5.39 18.38 18.92
N LEU A 304 5.17 19.59 18.39
CA LEU A 304 6.03 20.25 17.41
C LEU A 304 6.66 21.50 18.00
N ILE A 305 7.96 21.68 17.76
CA ILE A 305 8.63 22.97 17.84
C ILE A 305 8.62 23.57 16.44
N VAL A 306 7.84 24.63 16.25
CA VAL A 306 7.66 25.29 14.96
C VAL A 306 8.58 26.49 14.86
N HIS A 307 9.43 26.49 13.84
CA HIS A 307 10.31 27.59 13.46
C HIS A 307 9.63 28.39 12.35
N ASP A 308 9.17 29.60 12.69
CA ASP A 308 8.43 30.50 11.81
C ASP A 308 9.10 31.89 11.78
N PRO A 309 10.19 32.06 11.00
CA PRO A 309 10.92 33.32 10.93
C PRO A 309 10.09 34.46 10.31
N ASP A 310 9.07 34.13 9.51
CA ASP A 310 8.22 35.10 8.80
C ASP A 310 6.93 35.44 9.57
N GLN A 311 6.69 34.80 10.72
CA GLN A 311 5.49 34.99 11.56
C GLN A 311 4.18 34.65 10.84
N LEU A 312 4.20 33.62 10.00
CA LEU A 312 3.06 33.11 9.25
C LEU A 312 1.93 32.55 10.14
N LEU A 313 2.25 32.16 11.38
CA LEU A 313 1.27 31.58 12.31
C LEU A 313 0.34 32.63 12.94
N HIS A 314 0.67 33.91 12.88
CA HIS A 314 -0.16 34.96 13.46
C HIS A 314 -1.31 35.32 12.50
N THR A 315 -2.57 35.15 12.93
CA THR A 315 -3.73 35.54 12.13
C THR A 315 -4.02 37.05 12.22
N SER A 316 -3.54 37.73 13.27
CA SER A 316 -3.69 39.16 13.48
C SER A 316 -2.49 39.95 12.96
N SER A 317 -2.71 41.21 12.56
CA SER A 317 -1.64 42.14 12.14
C SER A 317 -0.60 42.46 13.23
N GLU A 318 -0.85 42.09 14.49
CA GLU A 318 0.09 42.26 15.58
C GLU A 318 1.20 41.21 15.50
N LYS A 319 2.39 41.65 15.09
CA LYS A 319 3.60 40.85 14.98
C LYS A 319 4.17 40.54 16.36
N GLY A 320 4.14 39.26 16.76
CA GLY A 320 4.86 38.78 17.92
C GLY A 320 6.38 38.83 17.72
N SER A 321 7.16 38.51 18.76
CA SER A 321 8.60 38.28 18.58
C SER A 321 8.82 37.03 17.72
N PRO A 322 9.67 37.06 16.69
CA PRO A 322 10.03 35.86 15.93
C PRO A 322 10.68 34.87 16.91
N GLY A 323 10.00 33.74 17.14
CA GLY A 323 10.35 32.79 18.19
C GLY A 323 9.83 31.41 17.86
N GLN A 324 10.42 30.40 18.51
CA GLN A 324 9.95 29.03 18.42
C GLN A 324 8.60 28.92 19.12
N GLN A 325 7.60 28.39 18.41
CA GLN A 325 6.28 28.13 18.96
C GLN A 325 6.12 26.64 19.23
N ARG A 326 5.50 26.28 20.35
CA ARG A 326 5.20 24.88 20.68
C ARG A 326 3.75 24.57 20.35
N TYR A 327 3.55 23.43 19.71
CA TYR A 327 2.23 22.92 19.35
C TYR A 327 2.06 21.50 19.84
N THR A 328 0.84 21.12 20.20
CA THR A 328 0.49 19.76 20.64
C THR A 328 -0.48 19.12 19.65
N LEU A 329 -0.27 17.84 19.39
CA LEU A 329 -1.14 17.01 18.56
C LEU A 329 -2.51 16.87 19.22
N LYS A 330 -3.58 17.19 18.48
CA LYS A 330 -4.96 17.06 18.93
C LYS A 330 -5.59 15.77 18.40
N PHE A 331 -6.09 14.97 19.33
CA PHE A 331 -6.74 13.68 19.05
C PHE A 331 -8.27 13.82 19.03
N SER A 332 -8.92 12.97 18.24
CA SER A 332 -10.33 12.61 18.38
C SER A 332 -10.44 11.16 18.86
N ASP A 333 -11.62 10.75 19.31
CA ASP A 333 -11.84 9.36 19.75
C ASP A 333 -11.48 8.35 18.65
N ARG A 334 -11.84 8.66 17.40
CA ARG A 334 -11.54 7.80 16.24
C ARG A 334 -10.05 7.74 15.94
N TYR A 335 -9.31 8.80 16.22
CA TYR A 335 -7.85 8.76 16.17
C TYR A 335 -7.30 7.82 17.25
N ASP A 336 -7.76 7.92 18.49
CA ASP A 336 -7.26 7.03 19.55
C ASP A 336 -7.54 5.54 19.26
N GLU A 337 -8.66 5.23 18.61
CA GLU A 337 -8.95 3.88 18.11
C GLU A 337 -7.90 3.42 17.08
N ARG A 338 -7.63 4.21 16.03
CA ARG A 338 -6.63 3.84 15.03
C ARG A 338 -5.22 3.77 15.60
N ARG A 339 -4.88 4.63 16.57
CA ARG A 339 -3.61 4.55 17.29
C ARG A 339 -3.47 3.19 17.98
N LYS A 340 -4.50 2.74 18.69
CA LYS A 340 -4.53 1.42 19.34
C LYS A 340 -4.49 0.28 18.32
N GLU A 341 -5.17 0.40 17.18
CA GLU A 341 -5.10 -0.58 16.10
C GLU A 341 -3.68 -0.70 15.53
N ASP A 342 -3.01 0.44 15.31
CA ASP A 342 -1.62 0.47 14.85
C ASP A 342 -0.65 -0.13 15.88
N GLU A 343 -0.79 0.22 17.16
CA GLU A 343 -0.03 -0.36 18.27
C GLU A 343 -0.27 -1.87 18.40
N ALA A 344 -1.53 -2.31 18.31
CA ALA A 344 -1.91 -3.71 18.39
C ALA A 344 -1.33 -4.51 17.21
N ARG A 345 -1.36 -3.95 16.00
CA ARG A 345 -0.79 -4.58 14.82
C ARG A 345 0.73 -4.73 14.92
N GLU A 346 1.45 -3.69 15.34
CA GLU A 346 2.89 -3.81 15.59
C GLU A 346 3.19 -4.79 16.73
N GLY A 347 2.38 -4.78 17.79
CA GLY A 347 2.46 -5.72 18.90
C GLY A 347 2.21 -7.17 18.47
N GLN A 348 1.25 -7.41 17.56
CA GLN A 348 0.98 -8.72 16.97
C GLN A 348 2.15 -9.21 16.12
N THR A 349 2.72 -8.35 15.26
CA THR A 349 3.91 -8.71 14.49
C THR A 349 5.09 -9.05 15.42
N ALA A 350 5.34 -8.25 16.46
CA ALA A 350 6.40 -8.52 17.43
C ALA A 350 6.13 -9.80 18.26
N ALA A 351 4.88 -10.04 18.66
CA ALA A 351 4.49 -11.24 19.39
C ALA A 351 4.61 -12.49 18.50
N GLU A 352 4.29 -12.38 17.22
CA GLU A 352 4.43 -13.46 16.25
C GLU A 352 5.89 -13.78 15.96
N GLU A 353 6.74 -12.77 15.73
CA GLU A 353 8.20 -12.96 15.62
C GLU A 353 8.77 -13.64 16.88
N LYS A 354 8.29 -13.24 18.06
CA LYS A 354 8.66 -13.86 19.33
C LYS A 354 8.16 -15.30 19.44
N ARG A 355 6.91 -15.58 19.05
CA ARG A 355 6.33 -16.93 19.06
C ARG A 355 7.12 -17.87 18.16
N ILE A 356 7.43 -17.43 16.95
CA ILE A 356 8.24 -18.18 15.97
C ILE A 356 9.63 -18.46 16.55
N LEU A 357 10.27 -17.45 17.15
CA LEU A 357 11.57 -17.60 17.79
C LEU A 357 11.53 -18.61 18.95
N GLU A 358 10.59 -18.48 19.88
CA GLU A 358 10.47 -19.38 21.03
C GLU A 358 10.16 -20.81 20.60
N ALA A 359 9.24 -21.01 19.66
CA ALA A 359 8.92 -22.33 19.09
C ALA A 359 10.15 -22.96 18.41
N PHE A 360 10.90 -22.16 17.64
CA PHE A 360 12.13 -22.61 17.00
C PHE A 360 13.22 -22.98 18.01
N LEU A 361 13.33 -22.27 19.13
CA LEU A 361 14.33 -22.59 20.17
C LEU A 361 13.97 -23.84 20.98
N ILE A 362 12.66 -24.15 21.11
CA ILE A 362 12.19 -25.38 21.76
C ILE A 362 12.48 -26.60 20.88
N ASP A 363 12.19 -26.51 19.59
CA ASP A 363 12.45 -27.58 18.62
C ASP A 363 13.03 -27.05 17.31
N PRO A 364 14.37 -26.86 17.25
CA PRO A 364 15.04 -26.36 16.05
C PRO A 364 15.00 -27.33 14.86
N HIS A 365 14.46 -28.54 15.03
CA HIS A 365 14.46 -29.60 14.03
C HIS A 365 13.09 -29.77 13.38
N THR A 366 12.03 -29.27 14.03
CA THR A 366 10.75 -29.06 13.37
C THR A 366 10.96 -28.07 12.23
N ARG A 367 10.70 -28.51 10.99
CA ARG A 367 10.79 -27.68 9.77
C ARG A 367 9.66 -26.64 9.69
N ASN A 368 9.32 -26.06 10.82
CA ASN A 368 8.33 -25.01 11.00
C ASN A 368 8.87 -23.69 10.44
N GLU A 369 8.12 -22.61 10.68
CA GLU A 369 8.53 -21.24 10.40
C GLU A 369 9.90 -20.93 11.03
N LEU A 370 10.88 -20.56 10.21
CA LEU A 370 12.20 -20.16 10.69
C LEU A 370 12.15 -18.70 11.17
N PRO A 371 12.74 -18.37 12.34
CA PRO A 371 12.83 -16.99 12.78
C PRO A 371 13.77 -16.19 11.87
N ASN A 372 13.73 -14.87 12.02
CA ASN A 372 14.67 -13.97 11.36
C ASN A 372 16.12 -14.41 11.67
N GLY A 373 16.87 -14.78 10.64
CA GLY A 373 18.21 -15.36 10.82
C GLY A 373 18.83 -15.74 9.48
N ARG A 374 19.89 -16.54 9.54
CA ARG A 374 20.56 -17.07 8.34
C ARG A 374 21.16 -18.45 8.62
N SER A 375 21.15 -19.30 7.59
CA SER A 375 21.91 -20.55 7.61
C SER A 375 23.38 -20.29 7.26
N ILE A 376 24.29 -20.86 8.02
CA ILE A 376 25.73 -20.83 7.83
C ILE A 376 26.17 -22.25 7.49
N LYS A 377 26.76 -22.40 6.31
CA LYS A 377 27.37 -23.66 5.89
C LYS A 377 28.78 -23.74 6.48
N LEU A 378 29.07 -24.80 7.21
CA LEU A 378 30.42 -25.09 7.75
C LEU A 378 31.28 -25.90 6.76
N VAL A 379 30.92 -25.88 5.48
CA VAL A 379 31.39 -26.83 4.49
C VAL A 379 32.53 -26.21 3.68
N THR A 380 33.55 -26.99 3.34
CA THR A 380 34.61 -26.60 2.40
C THR A 380 34.07 -26.58 0.96
N GLU A 381 34.54 -25.68 0.11
CA GLU A 381 34.06 -25.45 -1.27
C GLU A 381 33.88 -26.74 -2.12
N GLU A 382 34.60 -27.82 -1.79
CA GLU A 382 34.58 -29.09 -2.52
C GLU A 382 33.31 -29.95 -2.32
N ASP A 383 32.52 -29.73 -1.25
CA ASP A 383 31.32 -30.54 -0.93
C ASP A 383 30.00 -29.85 -1.33
N GLU A 384 30.03 -28.64 -1.92
CA GLU A 384 28.86 -27.74 -1.96
C GLU A 384 27.75 -28.11 -2.96
N GLU A 385 27.92 -29.10 -3.83
CA GLU A 385 27.01 -29.33 -4.96
C GLU A 385 26.40 -30.74 -5.08
N LYS A 386 26.61 -31.61 -4.08
CA LYS A 386 26.12 -32.99 -4.17
C LYS A 386 25.07 -33.28 -3.11
N GLU A 387 24.02 -33.99 -3.52
CA GLU A 387 23.15 -34.65 -2.57
C GLU A 387 23.95 -35.68 -1.79
N GLY A 388 23.65 -35.79 -0.50
CA GLY A 388 24.34 -36.74 0.34
C GLY A 388 24.41 -36.31 1.79
N PRO A 389 24.95 -37.19 2.64
CA PRO A 389 25.23 -36.87 4.02
C PRO A 389 26.17 -35.66 4.07
N THR A 390 25.85 -34.70 4.93
CA THR A 390 26.64 -33.49 5.14
C THR A 390 26.73 -33.20 6.63
N ASN A 391 27.74 -32.41 6.98
CA ASN A 391 27.93 -31.95 8.34
C ASN A 391 26.75 -31.08 8.79
N GLN A 392 26.63 -30.91 10.10
CA GLN A 392 25.54 -30.14 10.69
C GLN A 392 25.52 -28.70 10.15
N GLN A 393 24.35 -28.19 9.77
CA GLN A 393 24.20 -26.78 9.45
C GLN A 393 24.02 -25.95 10.72
N VAL A 394 24.64 -24.77 10.72
CA VAL A 394 24.46 -23.79 11.79
C VAL A 394 23.39 -22.81 11.35
N PHE A 395 22.38 -22.58 12.18
CA PHE A 395 21.39 -21.53 11.96
C PHE A 395 21.64 -20.40 12.96
N TYR A 396 21.99 -19.23 12.46
CA TYR A 396 22.26 -18.05 13.26
C TYR A 396 21.02 -17.16 13.31
N VAL A 397 20.46 -17.04 14.51
CA VAL A 397 19.19 -16.36 14.77
C VAL A 397 19.47 -14.92 15.17
N ASN A 398 18.84 -13.98 14.49
CA ASN A 398 18.91 -12.56 14.84
C ASN A 398 18.14 -12.30 16.15
N PRO A 399 18.51 -11.28 16.95
CA PRO A 399 17.71 -10.94 18.12
C PRO A 399 16.33 -10.41 17.70
N LEU A 400 15.40 -10.33 18.66
CA LEU A 400 14.12 -9.68 18.41
C LEU A 400 14.31 -8.18 18.19
N ARG A 401 13.53 -7.60 17.28
CA ARG A 401 13.53 -6.15 17.06
C ARG A 401 12.84 -5.47 18.24
N SER A 402 13.43 -4.37 18.72
CA SER A 402 12.75 -3.51 19.68
C SER A 402 11.60 -2.77 18.99
N ALA A 403 10.45 -2.71 19.67
CA ALA A 403 9.35 -1.86 19.23
C ALA A 403 9.81 -0.39 19.09
N ARG A 404 9.24 0.31 18.11
CA ARG A 404 9.58 1.73 17.90
C ARG A 404 8.95 2.56 19.02
N ALA A 405 9.76 3.45 19.60
CA ALA A 405 9.29 4.33 20.66
C ALA A 405 8.43 5.47 20.06
N PRO A 406 7.36 5.89 20.76
CA PRO A 406 6.59 7.07 20.39
C PRO A 406 7.47 8.33 20.31
N ILE A 407 7.18 9.20 19.35
CA ILE A 407 7.93 10.45 19.15
C ILE A 407 7.35 11.54 20.06
N LYS A 408 8.11 11.95 21.06
CA LYS A 408 7.67 13.01 21.99
C LYS A 408 7.63 14.39 21.33
N GLU A 409 8.69 14.72 20.59
CA GLU A 409 8.88 16.05 20.03
C GLU A 409 9.54 15.96 18.65
N ALA A 410 9.09 16.80 17.72
CA ALA A 410 9.68 16.98 16.41
C ALA A 410 9.79 18.47 16.07
N GLN A 411 10.53 18.81 15.02
CA GLN A 411 10.65 20.21 14.58
C GLN A 411 9.98 20.39 13.23
N LEU A 412 9.25 21.50 13.08
CA LEU A 412 8.64 21.92 11.83
C LEU A 412 9.22 23.27 11.42
N ARG A 413 9.65 23.41 10.17
CA ARG A 413 10.10 24.68 9.61
C ARG A 413 9.12 25.10 8.52
N ILE A 414 8.64 26.33 8.63
CA ILE A 414 7.79 26.97 7.63
C ILE A 414 8.43 28.30 7.25
N SER A 415 8.34 28.70 5.98
CA SER A 415 8.73 30.04 5.55
C SER A 415 7.88 30.52 4.39
N LYS A 416 7.84 31.83 4.17
CA LYS A 416 7.01 32.42 3.11
C LYS A 416 7.48 32.03 1.71
N GLU A 417 8.76 31.73 1.53
CA GLU A 417 9.33 31.27 0.26
C GLU A 417 8.79 29.89 -0.14
N GLN A 418 8.26 29.14 0.82
CA GLN A 418 7.68 27.82 0.62
C GLN A 418 6.15 27.86 0.42
N PHE A 419 5.58 29.04 0.15
CA PHE A 419 4.16 29.17 -0.15
C PHE A 419 3.79 28.39 -1.43
N ILE A 420 2.86 27.45 -1.31
CA ILE A 420 2.35 26.66 -2.44
C ILE A 420 1.07 27.28 -2.98
N GLY A 421 0.17 27.72 -2.10
CA GLY A 421 -1.13 28.23 -2.50
C GLY A 421 -2.03 28.64 -1.35
N ALA A 422 -3.21 29.14 -1.68
CA ALA A 422 -4.23 29.54 -0.71
C ALA A 422 -5.59 28.96 -1.10
N GLY A 423 -6.27 28.36 -0.11
CA GLY A 423 -7.70 28.07 -0.20
C GLY A 423 -8.52 29.27 0.26
N ASN A 424 -9.84 29.11 0.38
CA ASN A 424 -10.70 30.19 0.91
C ASN A 424 -10.36 30.49 2.37
N HIS A 425 -10.22 29.44 3.20
CA HIS A 425 -10.05 29.53 4.65
C HIS A 425 -8.61 29.23 5.12
N SER A 426 -7.68 28.98 4.20
CA SER A 426 -6.34 28.51 4.57
C SER A 426 -5.23 28.97 3.62
N PHE A 427 -4.01 28.96 4.14
CA PHE A 427 -2.76 29.04 3.40
C PHE A 427 -2.06 27.69 3.44
N VAL A 428 -1.28 27.39 2.41
CA VAL A 428 -0.63 26.10 2.23
C VAL A 428 0.86 26.33 1.94
N TYR A 429 1.72 25.67 2.70
CA TYR A 429 3.17 25.78 2.61
C TYR A 429 3.83 24.41 2.45
N ASP A 430 4.93 24.35 1.70
CA ASP A 430 5.83 23.19 1.61
C ASP A 430 6.78 23.21 2.81
N ALA A 431 6.39 22.59 3.90
CA ALA A 431 7.13 22.65 5.16
C ALA A 431 8.18 21.53 5.27
N SER A 432 9.24 21.80 6.04
CA SER A 432 10.24 20.80 6.36
C SER A 432 10.01 20.24 7.77
N LEU A 433 9.74 18.93 7.85
CA LEU A 433 9.49 18.20 9.07
C LEU A 433 10.73 17.37 9.43
N VAL A 434 11.26 17.58 10.63
CA VAL A 434 12.45 16.90 11.15
C VAL A 434 12.04 15.87 12.20
N LEU A 435 12.25 14.60 11.88
CA LEU A 435 11.87 13.44 12.71
C LEU A 435 13.10 12.62 13.12
N PRO A 436 13.05 11.87 14.23
CA PRO A 436 14.05 10.86 14.55
C PRO A 436 14.25 9.89 13.38
N ARG A 437 15.49 9.48 13.11
CA ARG A 437 15.76 8.51 12.03
C ARG A 437 15.09 7.17 12.27
N THR A 438 14.91 6.77 13.51
CA THR A 438 14.22 5.54 13.89
C THR A 438 12.79 5.47 13.34
N THR A 439 12.20 6.60 12.95
CA THR A 439 10.89 6.67 12.28
C THR A 439 10.92 6.05 10.88
N PHE A 440 12.00 6.31 10.12
CA PHE A 440 12.10 5.94 8.69
C PHE A 440 12.99 4.73 8.44
N PHE A 441 13.92 4.45 9.35
CA PHE A 441 14.92 3.42 9.18
C PHE A 441 14.61 2.26 10.09
N GLU A 442 14.31 1.10 9.50
CA GLU A 442 14.43 -0.15 10.21
C GLU A 442 15.85 -0.27 10.77
N SER A 443 15.95 -0.64 12.04
CA SER A 443 17.23 -0.98 12.63
C SER A 443 17.83 -2.17 11.88
N ARG A 444 19.12 -2.08 11.56
CA ARG A 444 19.84 -3.15 10.87
C ARG A 444 20.93 -3.71 11.78
N LEU A 445 21.26 -4.97 11.57
CA LEU A 445 22.42 -5.59 12.18
C LEU A 445 23.62 -5.36 11.26
N CYS A 446 24.78 -5.08 11.83
CA CYS A 446 26.01 -4.98 11.05
C CYS A 446 26.47 -6.37 10.64
N GLU A 447 26.63 -6.55 9.32
CA GLU A 447 27.00 -7.83 8.74
C GLU A 447 28.33 -8.33 9.29
N GLU A 448 29.33 -7.45 9.39
CA GLU A 448 30.64 -7.79 9.91
C GLU A 448 30.64 -8.08 11.42
N CYS A 449 29.77 -7.40 12.20
CA CYS A 449 29.55 -7.76 13.60
C CYS A 449 28.94 -9.16 13.72
N ILE A 450 27.98 -9.49 12.85
CA ILE A 450 27.40 -10.84 12.84
C ILE A 450 28.46 -11.87 12.48
N GLN A 451 29.28 -11.63 11.46
CA GLN A 451 30.36 -12.57 11.10
C GLN A 451 31.37 -12.76 12.24
N GLN A 452 31.71 -11.69 12.96
CA GLN A 452 32.59 -11.78 14.13
C GLN A 452 31.94 -12.54 15.29
N ASP A 453 30.65 -12.30 15.56
CA ASP A 453 29.91 -13.01 16.60
C ASP A 453 29.77 -14.50 16.27
N ILE A 454 29.44 -14.82 15.02
CA ILE A 454 29.45 -16.19 14.48
C ILE A 454 30.81 -16.84 14.74
N HIS A 455 31.90 -16.21 14.30
CA HIS A 455 33.24 -16.80 14.44
C HIS A 455 33.63 -16.97 15.92
N ALA A 456 33.31 -15.99 16.77
CA ALA A 456 33.57 -16.08 18.20
C ALA A 456 32.82 -17.26 18.83
N GLN A 457 31.51 -17.38 18.56
CA GLN A 457 30.70 -18.48 19.05
C GLN A 457 31.20 -19.82 18.51
N LEU A 458 31.41 -19.96 17.20
CA LEU A 458 31.94 -21.19 16.60
C LEU A 458 33.32 -21.59 17.17
N SER A 459 34.19 -20.63 17.48
CA SER A 459 35.50 -20.94 18.08
C SER A 459 35.40 -21.47 19.52
N THR A 460 34.35 -21.10 20.26
CA THR A 460 34.06 -21.66 21.58
C THR A 460 33.43 -23.05 21.50
N TYR A 461 32.77 -23.37 20.39
CA TYR A 461 32.25 -24.70 20.13
C TYR A 461 33.38 -25.65 19.71
N ASN A 462 33.71 -26.62 20.59
CA ASN A 462 34.66 -27.67 20.25
C ASN A 462 34.01 -28.71 19.32
N PHE A 463 34.06 -28.46 18.01
CA PHE A 463 33.55 -29.35 16.96
C PHE A 463 34.22 -30.74 16.94
N SER A 464 35.35 -30.94 17.64
CA SER A 464 36.00 -32.25 17.73
C SER A 464 35.34 -33.21 18.73
N SER A 465 34.33 -32.76 19.48
CA SER A 465 33.62 -33.64 20.41
C SER A 465 32.78 -34.67 19.65
N SER A 466 32.80 -35.92 20.12
CA SER A 466 32.12 -37.07 19.50
C SER A 466 30.61 -36.89 19.33
N PHE A 467 30.03 -35.91 20.02
CA PHE A 467 28.64 -35.51 19.90
C PHE A 467 28.30 -35.00 18.49
N PHE A 468 29.13 -34.13 17.90
CA PHE A 468 28.85 -33.54 16.59
C PHE A 468 29.01 -34.54 15.44
N THR A 469 29.94 -35.49 15.57
CA THR A 469 30.11 -36.57 14.57
C THR A 469 28.92 -37.54 14.50
N SER A 470 28.06 -37.57 15.53
CA SER A 470 26.90 -38.45 15.56
C SER A 470 25.65 -37.86 14.90
N MET A 471 25.62 -36.53 14.68
CA MET A 471 24.48 -35.81 14.11
C MET A 471 24.75 -35.48 12.63
N VAL A 472 24.45 -36.43 11.76
CA VAL A 472 24.62 -36.28 10.31
C VAL A 472 23.29 -35.82 9.69
N GLY A 473 23.32 -34.69 8.99
CA GLY A 473 22.20 -34.30 8.12
C GLY A 473 22.47 -34.74 6.69
N LYS A 474 21.59 -34.39 5.77
CA LYS A 474 21.78 -34.61 4.33
C LYS A 474 21.37 -33.38 3.54
N MET A 475 22.11 -33.05 2.49
CA MET A 475 21.62 -32.11 1.49
C MET A 475 20.70 -32.87 0.53
N VAL A 476 19.52 -32.30 0.28
CA VAL A 476 18.50 -32.84 -0.63
C VAL A 476 18.07 -31.73 -1.57
N PHE A 477 17.99 -32.01 -2.86
CA PHE A 477 17.38 -31.07 -3.78
C PHE A 477 15.88 -30.99 -3.54
N LYS A 478 15.39 -29.78 -3.29
CA LYS A 478 13.96 -29.47 -3.29
C LYS A 478 13.67 -28.60 -4.49
N ASP A 479 12.59 -28.92 -5.19
CA ASP A 479 12.07 -28.05 -6.22
C ASP A 479 11.26 -26.96 -5.52
N GLU A 480 11.85 -25.79 -5.34
CA GLU A 480 11.16 -24.63 -4.81
C GLU A 480 10.57 -23.84 -5.97
N SER A 481 9.27 -23.54 -5.90
CA SER A 481 8.70 -22.50 -6.74
C SER A 481 9.35 -21.19 -6.32
N VAL A 482 10.24 -20.63 -7.15
CA VAL A 482 10.78 -19.29 -6.88
C VAL A 482 9.59 -18.36 -6.93
N PRO A 483 9.23 -17.69 -5.82
CA PRO A 483 8.29 -16.60 -5.90
C PRO A 483 8.94 -15.60 -6.84
N ILE A 484 8.39 -15.46 -8.04
CA ILE A 484 8.84 -14.43 -8.97
C ILE A 484 8.54 -13.15 -8.21
N LYS A 485 9.56 -12.54 -7.57
CA LYS A 485 9.42 -11.23 -6.94
C LYS A 485 8.62 -10.40 -7.93
N PRO A 486 7.44 -9.88 -7.56
CA PRO A 486 6.57 -9.20 -8.51
C PRO A 486 7.38 -8.05 -9.12
N GLN A 487 7.96 -8.33 -10.27
CA GLN A 487 8.60 -7.32 -11.08
C GLN A 487 7.42 -6.50 -11.58
N PRO A 488 7.45 -5.17 -11.46
CA PRO A 488 6.42 -4.33 -12.04
C PRO A 488 6.57 -4.39 -13.56
N LYS A 489 6.11 -5.48 -14.19
CA LYS A 489 6.13 -5.67 -15.64
C LYS A 489 4.90 -6.43 -16.11
N THR A 490 4.43 -5.94 -17.24
CA THR A 490 3.14 -6.09 -17.88
C THR A 490 2.96 -7.40 -18.67
N THR A 491 3.88 -8.35 -18.60
CA THR A 491 3.72 -9.66 -19.27
C THR A 491 3.34 -10.73 -18.26
N PRO A 492 2.45 -11.69 -18.58
CA PRO A 492 2.29 -12.88 -17.77
C PRO A 492 3.64 -13.51 -17.53
N GLY A 493 3.96 -13.65 -16.25
CA GLY A 493 5.20 -14.29 -15.86
C GLY A 493 5.28 -15.64 -16.55
N PRO A 494 6.49 -16.08 -16.95
CA PRO A 494 6.67 -17.50 -17.24
C PRO A 494 6.08 -18.33 -16.09
N PRO A 495 5.56 -19.53 -16.35
CA PRO A 495 5.11 -20.42 -15.28
C PRO A 495 6.20 -20.46 -14.20
N PRO A 496 5.82 -20.48 -12.91
CA PRO A 496 6.76 -20.36 -11.81
C PRO A 496 7.92 -21.33 -12.07
N GLN A 497 9.12 -20.76 -12.27
CA GLN A 497 10.27 -21.58 -12.54
C GLN A 497 10.56 -22.35 -11.26
N LEU A 498 10.37 -23.66 -11.31
CA LEU A 498 10.85 -24.55 -10.27
C LEU A 498 12.37 -24.46 -10.29
N ARG A 499 12.91 -23.78 -9.28
CA ARG A 499 14.35 -23.77 -9.05
C ARG A 499 14.64 -24.94 -8.15
N ARG A 500 15.49 -25.84 -8.63
CA ARG A 500 16.04 -26.88 -7.79
C ARG A 500 17.01 -26.23 -6.80
N VAL A 501 16.63 -26.16 -5.54
CA VAL A 501 17.39 -25.57 -4.44
C VAL A 501 17.90 -26.69 -3.55
N LEU A 502 19.19 -26.68 -3.26
CA LEU A 502 19.79 -27.65 -2.35
C LEU A 502 19.41 -27.26 -0.91
N SER A 503 18.54 -28.05 -0.28
CA SER A 503 18.00 -27.83 1.07
C SER A 503 18.61 -28.82 2.05
N TYR A 504 18.98 -28.35 3.24
CA TYR A 504 19.49 -29.23 4.29
C TYR A 504 18.34 -29.92 5.04
N GLU A 505 18.52 -31.21 5.27
CA GLU A 505 17.63 -32.05 6.05
C GLU A 505 18.42 -32.71 7.17
N GLY A 506 18.30 -32.19 8.38
CA GLY A 506 19.01 -32.73 9.54
C GLY A 506 18.90 -31.82 10.75
N PRO A 507 19.57 -32.18 11.85
CA PRO A 507 19.59 -31.35 13.04
C PRO A 507 20.34 -30.03 12.78
N LEU A 508 19.83 -28.90 13.28
CA LEU A 508 20.49 -27.60 13.20
C LEU A 508 21.27 -27.30 14.49
N VAL A 509 22.46 -26.73 14.36
CA VAL A 509 23.13 -26.05 15.49
C VAL A 509 22.59 -24.63 15.54
N VAL A 510 21.90 -24.25 16.61
CA VAL A 510 21.36 -22.89 16.74
C VAL A 510 22.37 -22.01 17.45
N LEU A 511 22.70 -20.87 16.84
CA LEU A 511 23.47 -19.79 17.46
C LEU A 511 22.56 -18.57 17.61
N LEU A 512 22.54 -17.98 18.81
CA LEU A 512 21.80 -16.76 19.08
C LEU A 512 22.73 -15.56 18.92
N SER A 513 22.34 -14.60 18.08
CA SER A 513 23.09 -13.37 17.88
C SER A 513 23.17 -12.55 19.16
N THR A 514 24.38 -12.12 19.52
CA THR A 514 24.64 -11.12 20.56
C THR A 514 24.72 -9.69 20.00
N VAL A 515 24.67 -9.56 18.67
CA VAL A 515 24.75 -8.27 17.97
C VAL A 515 23.46 -7.49 18.15
N GLU A 516 23.57 -6.27 18.67
CA GLU A 516 22.43 -5.37 18.81
C GLU A 516 22.07 -4.67 17.49
N TYR A 517 20.78 -4.41 17.33
CA TYR A 517 20.24 -3.59 16.27
C TYR A 517 20.74 -2.14 16.37
N SER A 518 21.17 -1.56 15.25
CA SER A 518 21.56 -0.15 15.19
C SER A 518 20.92 0.57 14.00
N HIS A 519 20.64 1.86 14.17
CA HIS A 519 20.21 2.75 13.10
C HIS A 519 21.39 3.53 12.49
N ALA A 520 22.59 3.40 13.06
CA ALA A 520 23.81 4.04 12.59
C ALA A 520 24.77 3.01 11.98
N PRO A 521 25.70 3.44 11.11
CA PRO A 521 26.83 2.62 10.71
C PRO A 521 27.54 2.06 11.95
N CYS A 522 27.91 0.78 11.89
CA CYS A 522 28.59 0.15 13.01
C CYS A 522 29.93 0.86 13.29
N PRO A 523 30.16 1.36 14.52
CA PRO A 523 31.39 2.06 14.84
C PRO A 523 32.62 1.15 14.79
N LYS A 524 32.45 -0.17 14.95
CA LYS A 524 33.57 -1.16 14.90
C LYS A 524 34.10 -1.36 13.48
N HIS A 525 33.21 -1.42 12.49
CA HIS A 525 33.55 -1.80 11.12
C HIS A 525 33.56 -0.63 10.14
N GLN A 526 32.91 0.47 10.51
CA GLN A 526 32.93 1.72 9.75
C GLN A 526 33.35 2.90 10.64
N PRO A 527 34.53 2.84 11.29
CA PRO A 527 34.97 3.88 12.23
C PRO A 527 35.16 5.25 11.57
N GLN A 528 35.40 5.27 10.25
CA GLN A 528 35.55 6.51 9.47
C GLN A 528 34.22 7.03 8.92
N ALA A 529 33.14 6.24 8.97
CA ALA A 529 31.84 6.72 8.54
C ALA A 529 31.35 7.74 9.57
N LYS A 530 31.25 9.00 9.15
CA LYS A 530 30.58 10.02 9.95
C LYS A 530 29.17 9.49 10.26
N PRO A 531 28.78 9.39 11.54
CA PRO A 531 27.44 8.92 11.88
C PRO A 531 26.43 9.85 11.20
N PRO A 532 25.36 9.29 10.61
CA PRO A 532 24.29 10.13 10.11
C PRO A 532 23.73 10.98 11.28
N PRO A 533 23.15 12.16 11.00
CA PRO A 533 22.46 12.93 12.02
C PRO A 533 21.44 12.05 12.78
N ALA A 534 21.11 12.33 14.05
CA ALA A 534 20.12 11.51 14.76
C ALA A 534 18.69 11.66 14.20
N THR A 535 18.46 12.74 13.45
CA THR A 535 17.20 13.08 12.80
C THR A 535 17.34 13.02 11.28
N ALA A 536 16.21 12.94 10.59
CA ALA A 536 16.10 13.13 9.15
C ALA A 536 15.03 14.19 8.86
N GLU A 537 15.25 14.93 7.78
CA GLU A 537 14.36 15.98 7.30
C GLU A 537 13.61 15.47 6.09
N VAL A 538 12.29 15.68 6.09
CA VAL A 538 11.37 15.33 5.00
C VAL A 538 10.46 16.51 4.70
N ARG A 539 9.92 16.60 3.48
CA ARG A 539 8.94 17.62 3.09
C ARG A 539 7.51 17.13 3.29
N VAL A 540 6.67 18.01 3.82
CA VAL A 540 5.23 17.81 4.05
C VAL A 540 4.49 19.09 3.69
N VAL A 541 3.16 19.01 3.51
CA VAL A 541 2.33 20.20 3.41
C VAL A 541 1.90 20.66 4.80
N ALA A 542 2.13 21.93 5.13
CA ALA A 542 1.55 22.59 6.28
C ALA A 542 0.42 23.52 5.83
N LYS A 543 -0.81 23.19 6.23
CA LYS A 543 -2.00 24.01 6.01
C LYS A 543 -2.32 24.81 7.27
N LEU A 544 -2.43 26.13 7.13
CA LEU A 544 -2.69 27.10 8.19
C LEU A 544 -4.06 27.75 7.98
N SER A 545 -4.81 28.03 9.03
CA SER A 545 -6.06 28.81 8.97
C SER A 545 -5.78 30.30 8.74
N LYS A 546 -6.63 30.97 7.94
CA LYS A 546 -6.58 32.42 7.71
C LYS A 546 -7.23 33.23 8.83
N GLU A 547 -8.46 32.84 9.21
CA GLU A 547 -9.34 33.65 10.06
C GLU A 547 -9.55 33.05 11.46
N ALA A 548 -8.72 32.06 11.84
CA ALA A 548 -8.89 31.26 13.06
C ALA A 548 -10.31 30.65 13.18
N ASP A 549 -10.93 30.35 12.04
CA ASP A 549 -12.23 29.71 11.98
C ASP A 549 -12.15 28.20 12.28
N ALA A 550 -13.31 27.57 12.39
CA ALA A 550 -13.40 26.13 12.64
C ALA A 550 -13.18 25.27 11.37
N HIS A 551 -12.87 25.86 10.21
CA HIS A 551 -12.77 25.10 8.94
C HIS A 551 -11.62 24.09 8.97
N LEU A 552 -10.44 24.51 9.44
CA LEU A 552 -9.28 23.62 9.52
C LEU A 552 -9.46 22.53 10.58
N THR A 553 -10.15 22.84 11.68
CA THR A 553 -10.52 21.88 12.73
C THR A 553 -11.44 20.79 12.18
N ARG A 554 -12.51 21.17 11.46
CA ARG A 554 -13.43 20.21 10.82
C ARG A 554 -12.72 19.36 9.78
N GLU A 555 -11.82 19.96 8.99
CA GLU A 555 -11.03 19.22 8.01
C GLU A 555 -10.16 18.15 8.69
N ALA A 556 -9.48 18.51 9.78
CA ALA A 556 -8.70 17.57 10.58
C ALA A 556 -9.56 16.45 11.16
N GLU A 557 -10.74 16.76 11.69
CA GLU A 557 -11.68 15.76 12.20
C GLU A 557 -12.10 14.77 11.12
N ASN A 558 -12.33 15.24 9.89
CA ASN A 558 -12.65 14.37 8.76
C ASN A 558 -11.48 13.44 8.41
N TYR A 559 -10.23 13.93 8.36
CA TYR A 559 -9.06 13.07 8.17
C TYR A 559 -8.93 11.98 9.25
N GLN A 560 -9.23 12.30 10.50
CA GLN A 560 -9.20 11.34 11.59
C GLN A 560 -10.33 10.30 11.50
N ARG A 561 -11.47 10.67 10.89
CA ARG A 561 -12.62 9.78 10.67
C ARG A 561 -12.51 8.89 9.44
N PHE A 562 -11.86 9.36 8.37
CA PHE A 562 -11.76 8.63 7.11
C PHE A 562 -11.19 7.23 7.30
N PRO A 563 -11.79 6.16 6.76
CA PRO A 563 -11.26 4.82 6.89
C PRO A 563 -9.89 4.67 6.20
N LYS A 564 -9.07 3.73 6.69
CA LYS A 564 -7.66 3.57 6.29
C LYS A 564 -7.48 3.39 4.78
N TYR A 565 -8.36 2.64 4.12
CA TYR A 565 -8.25 2.36 2.69
C TYR A 565 -8.39 3.61 1.78
N LEU A 566 -8.90 4.74 2.29
CA LEU A 566 -8.90 6.00 1.52
C LEU A 566 -7.50 6.59 1.40
N PHE A 567 -6.58 6.22 2.28
CA PHE A 567 -5.17 6.62 2.27
C PHE A 567 -4.27 5.62 1.54
N GLU A 568 -4.77 4.42 1.26
CA GLU A 568 -3.96 3.31 0.76
C GLU A 568 -4.01 3.20 -0.76
N HIS A 569 -2.88 2.77 -1.35
CA HIS A 569 -2.80 2.46 -2.77
C HIS A 569 -2.81 0.95 -2.94
N TRP A 570 -3.81 0.43 -3.64
CA TRP A 570 -3.94 -1.01 -3.88
C TRP A 570 -3.57 -1.37 -5.32
N SER A 571 -3.12 -2.59 -5.52
CA SER A 571 -2.88 -3.16 -6.85
C SER A 571 -4.20 -3.31 -7.62
N GLY A 572 -4.11 -3.43 -8.94
CA GLY A 572 -5.26 -3.62 -9.82
C GLY A 572 -6.11 -2.36 -10.05
N LEU A 573 -7.35 -2.61 -10.43
CA LEU A 573 -8.35 -1.64 -10.85
C LEU A 573 -9.62 -1.79 -10.02
N ILE A 574 -10.39 -0.72 -9.94
CA ILE A 574 -11.72 -0.71 -9.34
C ILE A 574 -12.72 -0.18 -10.37
N LYS A 575 -13.88 -0.85 -10.46
CA LYS A 575 -15.04 -0.30 -11.15
C LYS A 575 -16.00 0.27 -10.12
N VAL A 576 -16.15 1.59 -10.15
CA VAL A 576 -17.04 2.33 -9.25
C VAL A 576 -18.36 2.60 -9.97
N PRO A 577 -19.53 2.40 -9.35
CA PRO A 577 -20.80 2.75 -10.00
C PRO A 577 -20.87 4.26 -10.25
N GLY A 578 -21.38 4.65 -11.42
CA GLY A 578 -21.34 6.03 -11.92
C GLY A 578 -20.09 6.36 -12.74
N VAL A 579 -19.02 5.57 -12.64
CA VAL A 579 -17.81 5.68 -13.47
C VAL A 579 -17.90 4.66 -14.59
N ARG A 580 -17.63 5.06 -15.84
CA ARG A 580 -17.82 4.22 -17.02
C ARG A 580 -16.79 3.10 -17.14
N ASN A 581 -15.55 3.41 -16.80
CA ASN A 581 -14.40 2.56 -17.03
C ASN A 581 -13.78 2.16 -15.68
N PRO A 582 -13.16 0.97 -15.55
CA PRO A 582 -12.32 0.67 -14.39
C PRO A 582 -11.15 1.65 -14.28
N VAL A 583 -10.89 2.12 -13.08
CA VAL A 583 -9.84 3.11 -12.75
C VAL A 583 -8.81 2.49 -11.80
N PRO A 584 -7.59 3.03 -11.66
CA PRO A 584 -6.64 2.51 -10.68
C PRO A 584 -7.22 2.51 -9.26
N ALA A 585 -6.88 1.49 -8.46
CA ALA A 585 -7.19 1.46 -7.04
C ALA A 585 -6.25 2.40 -6.24
N GLY A 586 -6.21 3.67 -6.63
CA GLY A 586 -5.44 4.74 -6.01
C GLY A 586 -5.96 5.16 -4.62
N PRO A 587 -5.16 5.84 -3.80
CA PRO A 587 -5.67 6.53 -2.62
C PRO A 587 -6.59 7.67 -3.05
N VAL A 588 -7.62 7.92 -2.24
CA VAL A 588 -8.61 8.97 -2.46
C VAL A 588 -8.16 10.29 -1.82
N VAL A 589 -7.54 10.21 -0.63
CA VAL A 589 -7.15 11.39 0.17
C VAL A 589 -5.64 11.37 0.47
N PRO A 590 -5.01 12.53 0.75
CA PRO A 590 -3.60 12.63 1.17
C PRO A 590 -3.31 11.83 2.45
N GLN A 591 -2.07 11.39 2.65
CA GLN A 591 -1.65 10.96 3.99
C GLN A 591 -1.82 12.09 5.01
N PHE A 592 -2.24 11.72 6.22
CA PHE A 592 -2.47 12.63 7.34
C PHE A 592 -1.38 12.46 8.40
N TYR A 593 -0.61 13.53 8.66
CA TYR A 593 0.52 13.53 9.62
C TYR A 593 0.22 14.28 10.93
N GLY A 594 -1.05 14.65 11.15
CA GLY A 594 -1.54 15.21 12.41
C GLY A 594 -2.12 16.61 12.28
N TYR A 595 -2.91 16.96 13.28
CA TYR A 595 -3.49 18.29 13.47
C TYR A 595 -3.00 18.84 14.81
N TYR A 596 -2.28 19.95 14.75
CA TYR A 596 -1.54 20.49 15.87
C TYR A 596 -2.10 21.85 16.24
N VAL A 597 -2.34 22.06 17.54
CA VAL A 597 -2.85 23.31 18.09
C VAL A 597 -1.77 23.99 18.95
N PRO A 598 -1.73 25.33 19.00
CA PRO A 598 -0.76 26.03 19.84
C PRO A 598 -0.89 25.62 21.31
N ASP A 599 0.25 25.44 22.00
CA ASP A 599 0.24 25.10 23.42
C ASP A 599 -0.28 26.27 24.25
N GLY A 600 -1.46 26.09 24.87
CA GLY A 600 -2.07 27.10 25.75
C GLY A 600 -1.22 27.48 26.97
N ARG A 601 -0.22 26.66 27.33
CA ARG A 601 0.68 26.86 28.48
C ARG A 601 1.63 28.06 28.34
N ALA A 602 1.78 28.63 27.15
CA ALA A 602 2.57 29.85 26.99
C ALA A 602 1.94 31.07 27.71
N ARG A 603 0.65 31.01 28.09
CA ARG A 603 -0.04 32.11 28.78
C ARG A 603 0.17 32.15 30.29
N GLU A 604 0.30 31.01 30.96
CA GLU A 604 0.34 30.99 32.44
C GLU A 604 1.62 31.59 33.03
N ASN A 605 2.74 31.63 32.28
CA ASN A 605 4.02 32.08 32.82
C ASN A 605 4.24 33.61 32.82
N THR A 606 3.29 34.42 32.32
CA THR A 606 3.51 35.89 32.20
C THR A 606 2.65 36.71 33.16
N GLU A 607 1.61 36.13 33.78
CA GLU A 607 0.68 36.88 34.65
C GLU A 607 0.94 36.71 36.16
N GLU A 608 1.87 35.85 36.56
CA GLU A 608 2.14 35.58 37.99
C GLU A 608 3.00 36.63 38.72
N SER A 609 3.28 37.79 38.08
CA SER A 609 4.17 38.82 38.65
C SER A 609 3.50 40.17 39.00
N THR A 610 2.17 40.27 38.93
CA THR A 610 1.44 41.43 39.49
C THR A 610 0.42 40.97 40.51
N GLY A 611 0.86 40.90 41.77
CA GLY A 611 0.03 40.55 42.91
C GLY A 611 -1.02 41.61 43.30
N GLY A 612 -1.95 41.14 44.15
CA GLY A 612 -2.96 41.95 44.84
C GLY A 612 -4.29 41.95 44.10
N THR A 613 -5.43 41.55 44.65
CA THR A 613 -5.89 41.61 46.05
C THR A 613 -7.08 40.67 46.23
N ASN A 614 -7.10 39.97 47.37
CA ASN A 614 -8.27 39.29 47.90
C ASN A 614 -9.44 40.28 48.08
N THR A 615 -10.59 40.00 47.48
CA THR A 615 -11.88 40.41 48.06
C THR A 615 -12.92 39.32 47.85
N SER A 616 -13.36 38.82 48.98
CA SER A 616 -14.44 37.88 49.24
C SER A 616 -15.82 38.40 48.80
N SER A 617 -16.71 37.44 48.52
CA SER A 617 -18.16 37.46 48.80
C SER A 617 -18.98 38.67 48.33
N ASP A 618 -19.89 38.47 47.37
CA ASP A 618 -21.31 38.36 47.75
C ASP A 618 -22.20 37.90 46.60
N ASP A 619 -23.18 37.13 47.01
CA ASP A 619 -24.31 36.58 46.27
C ASP A 619 -25.31 37.70 45.96
N SER A 620 -25.57 38.02 44.68
CA SER A 620 -26.85 38.56 44.18
C SER A 620 -26.80 38.94 42.70
N ASP A 621 -27.44 38.10 41.89
CA ASP A 621 -28.60 38.50 41.09
C ASP A 621 -28.56 39.92 40.49
N LYS A 622 -27.75 40.11 39.43
CA LYS A 622 -27.88 41.28 38.53
C LYS A 622 -27.66 40.88 37.08
N ARG A 623 -28.78 40.71 36.38
CA ARG A 623 -28.90 41.03 34.94
C ARG A 623 -28.55 42.51 34.79
N HIS A 624 -27.46 42.88 34.11
CA HIS A 624 -27.32 44.19 33.45
C HIS A 624 -26.11 44.22 32.50
N ASP A 625 -26.37 44.82 31.33
CA ASP A 625 -25.47 45.55 30.43
C ASP A 625 -24.54 44.79 29.48
N VAL A 626 -25.07 44.63 28.26
CA VAL A 626 -24.49 44.07 27.02
C VAL A 626 -23.45 45.00 26.35
N ASN A 627 -23.00 46.09 26.99
CA ASN A 627 -22.10 47.08 26.35
C ASN A 627 -20.79 47.32 27.12
N GLY A 628 -20.27 46.29 27.80
CA GLY A 628 -18.91 46.33 28.33
C GLY A 628 -17.89 46.24 27.20
N GLU A 629 -17.43 47.40 26.70
CA GLU A 629 -16.20 47.57 25.92
C GLU A 629 -14.99 47.13 26.77
N HIS A 630 -14.86 45.83 27.01
CA HIS A 630 -13.59 45.26 27.43
C HIS A 630 -12.73 45.15 26.18
N SER A 631 -12.08 46.27 25.86
CA SER A 631 -10.82 46.35 25.12
C SER A 631 -9.71 45.62 25.92
N GLY A 632 -9.97 44.36 26.29
CA GLY A 632 -8.93 43.45 26.67
C GLY A 632 -8.23 43.05 25.38
N CYS A 633 -6.96 43.42 25.24
CA CYS A 633 -6.08 42.95 24.17
C CYS A 633 -6.30 41.46 23.95
N ALA A 634 -7.09 41.11 22.93
CA ALA A 634 -7.28 39.73 22.52
C ALA A 634 -5.93 39.27 21.99
N ALA A 635 -5.18 38.56 22.83
CA ALA A 635 -3.84 38.13 22.51
C ALA A 635 -3.83 37.41 21.14
N PRO A 636 -2.81 37.66 20.31
CA PRO A 636 -2.77 37.24 18.92
C PRO A 636 -3.08 35.75 18.81
N ILE A 637 -4.07 35.42 17.98
CA ILE A 637 -4.51 34.04 17.80
C ILE A 637 -3.51 33.35 16.86
N LEU A 638 -2.83 32.33 17.38
CA LEU A 638 -1.95 31.49 16.57
C LEU A 638 -2.79 30.48 15.78
N SER A 639 -2.51 30.37 14.49
CA SER A 639 -3.16 29.45 13.58
C SER A 639 -2.81 28.00 13.93
N PRO A 640 -3.79 27.08 13.99
CA PRO A 640 -3.49 25.66 14.08
C PRO A 640 -2.86 25.15 12.77
N ILE A 641 -2.15 24.02 12.86
CA ILE A 641 -1.37 23.45 11.75
C ILE A 641 -1.91 22.07 11.42
N LEU A 642 -2.31 21.88 10.16
CA LEU A 642 -2.66 20.58 9.61
C LEU A 642 -1.52 20.08 8.70
N LEU A 643 -0.91 18.94 9.05
CA LEU A 643 0.19 18.35 8.28
C LEU A 643 -0.31 17.22 7.37
N LEU A 644 -0.02 17.32 6.07
CA LEU A 644 -0.50 16.41 5.03
C LEU A 644 0.61 15.99 4.05
N GLU A 645 0.37 14.94 3.28
CA GLU A 645 1.16 14.61 2.08
C GLU A 645 1.15 15.77 1.07
N ASN A 646 2.30 16.04 0.44
CA ASN A 646 2.35 16.90 -0.74
C ASN A 646 1.92 16.11 -1.99
N CYS A 647 0.64 16.24 -2.35
CA CYS A 647 0.01 15.46 -3.41
C CYS A 647 0.09 16.09 -4.82
N GLY A 648 0.88 17.16 -4.98
CA GLY A 648 1.08 17.82 -6.27
C GLY A 648 0.28 19.11 -6.42
N GLN A 649 -0.21 19.37 -7.64
CA GLN A 649 -0.83 20.64 -8.01
C GLN A 649 -2.32 20.44 -8.34
N PRO A 650 -3.16 21.47 -8.13
CA PRO A 650 -4.51 21.51 -8.68
C PRO A 650 -4.55 21.09 -10.15
N ILE A 651 -5.59 20.34 -10.53
CA ILE A 651 -5.79 19.96 -11.93
C ILE A 651 -6.45 21.10 -12.71
N GLU A 652 -6.00 21.25 -13.96
CA GLU A 652 -6.70 22.01 -15.02
C GLU A 652 -7.37 20.98 -15.93
N PRO A 653 -8.72 20.83 -15.89
CA PRO A 653 -9.42 19.73 -16.58
C PRO A 653 -9.09 19.53 -18.06
N GLU A 654 -8.73 20.61 -18.75
CA GLU A 654 -8.39 20.64 -20.16
C GLU A 654 -7.08 19.88 -20.47
N ASP A 655 -6.21 19.71 -19.47
CA ASP A 655 -4.93 19.00 -19.59
C ASP A 655 -5.08 17.47 -19.47
N TYR A 656 -6.27 16.97 -19.15
CA TYR A 656 -6.49 15.58 -18.76
C TYR A 656 -7.37 14.81 -19.75
N GLY A 657 -6.98 13.56 -19.99
CA GLY A 657 -7.72 12.67 -20.86
C GLY A 657 -9.02 12.18 -20.23
N HIS A 658 -9.80 11.42 -21.02
CA HIS A 658 -11.04 10.82 -20.54
C HIS A 658 -10.82 9.89 -19.33
N ASP A 659 -9.76 9.07 -19.35
CA ASP A 659 -9.51 8.12 -18.26
C ASP A 659 -9.04 8.82 -16.97
N ASP A 660 -8.26 9.90 -17.08
CA ASP A 660 -7.89 10.76 -15.93
C ASP A 660 -9.13 11.42 -15.32
N SER A 661 -10.04 11.90 -16.18
CA SER A 661 -11.33 12.47 -15.75
C SER A 661 -12.19 11.43 -15.03
N GLN A 662 -12.25 10.19 -15.55
CA GLN A 662 -12.94 9.08 -14.87
C GLN A 662 -12.30 8.75 -13.52
N GLU A 663 -10.97 8.77 -13.42
CA GLU A 663 -10.26 8.58 -12.16
C GLU A 663 -10.59 9.69 -11.16
N CYS A 664 -10.57 10.96 -11.58
CA CYS A 664 -10.97 12.10 -10.75
C CYS A 664 -12.42 11.97 -10.25
N CYS A 665 -13.38 11.64 -11.14
CA CYS A 665 -14.75 11.35 -10.76
C CYS A 665 -14.83 10.21 -9.73
N SER A 666 -14.04 9.16 -9.94
CA SER A 666 -14.05 8.00 -9.06
C SER A 666 -13.66 8.35 -7.63
N LEU A 667 -12.83 9.37 -7.41
CA LEU A 667 -12.44 9.80 -6.06
C LEU A 667 -13.66 10.28 -5.28
N VAL A 668 -14.51 11.11 -5.91
CA VAL A 668 -15.72 11.67 -5.30
C VAL A 668 -16.71 10.55 -5.00
N TYR A 669 -16.94 9.64 -5.94
CA TYR A 669 -17.82 8.50 -5.71
C TYR A 669 -17.28 7.58 -4.61
N ARG A 670 -15.98 7.28 -4.59
CA ARG A 670 -15.37 6.43 -3.54
C ARG A 670 -15.45 7.07 -2.17
N LEU A 671 -15.32 8.40 -2.07
CA LEU A 671 -15.54 9.14 -0.84
C LEU A 671 -17.01 9.03 -0.39
N ARG A 672 -17.97 9.22 -1.31
CA ARG A 672 -19.40 9.05 -1.06
C ARG A 672 -19.75 7.66 -0.55
N TYR A 673 -19.25 6.62 -1.23
CA TYR A 673 -19.50 5.25 -0.80
C TYR A 673 -18.78 4.88 0.51
N ALA A 674 -17.75 5.63 0.90
CA ALA A 674 -17.16 5.54 2.23
C ALA A 674 -18.03 6.18 3.33
N GLY A 675 -19.19 6.75 2.98
CA GLY A 675 -20.09 7.43 3.90
C GLY A 675 -19.78 8.92 4.06
N PHE A 676 -19.06 9.56 3.11
CA PHE A 676 -18.68 10.98 3.21
C PHE A 676 -19.08 11.77 1.97
N LEU A 677 -19.77 12.89 2.15
CA LEU A 677 -20.04 13.84 1.06
C LEU A 677 -19.05 15.00 1.13
N HIS A 678 -18.38 15.31 0.02
CA HIS A 678 -17.33 16.32 0.04
C HIS A 678 -17.88 17.72 0.32
N ALA A 679 -19.08 18.03 -0.19
CA ALA A 679 -19.81 19.30 0.00
C ALA A 679 -19.13 20.57 -0.55
N SER A 680 -18.05 20.40 -1.32
CA SER A 680 -17.28 21.52 -1.87
C SER A 680 -16.41 21.04 -3.04
N VAL A 681 -16.93 20.15 -3.89
CA VAL A 681 -16.21 19.65 -5.06
C VAL A 681 -15.89 20.82 -6.00
N ALA A 682 -14.60 21.02 -6.27
CA ALA A 682 -14.08 22.04 -7.16
C ALA A 682 -12.79 21.54 -7.83
N GLN A 683 -12.46 22.03 -9.02
CA GLN A 683 -11.26 21.61 -9.76
C GLN A 683 -10.00 21.77 -8.89
N ARG A 684 -9.88 22.90 -8.20
CA ARG A 684 -8.78 23.19 -7.25
C ARG A 684 -8.66 22.21 -6.08
N ASN A 685 -9.73 21.47 -5.77
CA ASN A 685 -9.78 20.50 -4.68
C ASN A 685 -9.43 19.09 -5.15
N ILE A 686 -9.11 18.91 -6.44
CA ILE A 686 -8.54 17.70 -6.99
C ILE A 686 -7.10 18.04 -7.39
N VAL A 687 -6.13 17.33 -6.82
CA VAL A 687 -4.71 17.56 -7.10
C VAL A 687 -4.09 16.33 -7.76
N ALA A 688 -3.14 16.57 -8.65
CA ALA A 688 -2.40 15.54 -9.36
C ALA A 688 -0.90 15.67 -9.12
N GLN A 689 -0.24 14.52 -8.97
CA GLN A 689 1.21 14.38 -8.99
C GLN A 689 1.64 13.29 -9.96
N ASN A 690 2.89 13.33 -10.40
CA ASN A 690 3.47 12.26 -11.19
C ASN A 690 3.60 10.97 -10.33
N GLY A 691 3.28 9.84 -10.92
CA GLY A 691 3.29 8.50 -10.36
C GLY A 691 4.07 7.51 -11.24
N PRO A 692 4.04 6.20 -10.91
CA PRO A 692 3.43 5.63 -9.70
C PRO A 692 4.20 6.04 -8.43
N LEU A 693 3.53 6.11 -7.28
CA LEU A 693 4.16 6.55 -6.03
C LEU A 693 5.20 5.58 -5.47
N SER A 694 5.17 4.31 -5.91
CA SER A 694 6.20 3.31 -5.62
C SER A 694 7.49 3.54 -6.39
N ALA A 695 7.48 4.34 -7.47
CA ALA A 695 8.67 4.68 -8.21
C ALA A 695 9.44 5.83 -7.53
N TRP A 696 10.74 5.89 -7.81
CA TRP A 696 11.60 6.94 -7.27
C TRP A 696 11.16 8.32 -7.78
N PRO A 697 11.24 9.40 -6.97
CA PRO A 697 10.85 10.76 -7.38
C PRO A 697 11.48 11.21 -8.70
N VAL A 698 12.76 10.88 -8.90
CA VAL A 698 13.48 11.16 -10.15
C VAL A 698 12.84 10.41 -11.32
N GLN A 699 12.50 9.12 -11.16
CA GLN A 699 11.86 8.34 -12.23
C GLN A 699 10.49 8.91 -12.61
N ARG A 700 9.69 9.36 -11.63
CA ARG A 700 8.38 9.98 -11.87
C ARG A 700 8.46 11.27 -12.69
N ASN A 701 9.52 12.07 -12.46
CA ASN A 701 9.68 13.36 -13.14
C ASN A 701 10.38 13.25 -14.50
N PHE A 702 11.35 12.35 -14.64
CA PHE A 702 12.07 12.15 -15.90
C PHE A 702 11.25 11.34 -16.91
N PHE A 703 10.39 10.44 -16.42
CA PHE A 703 9.49 9.63 -17.23
C PHE A 703 8.03 9.91 -16.83
N PRO A 704 7.49 11.09 -17.15
CA PRO A 704 6.13 11.45 -16.74
C PRO A 704 5.03 10.56 -17.34
N GLY A 705 5.34 9.64 -18.27
CA GLY A 705 4.43 8.59 -18.77
C GLY A 705 4.81 7.16 -18.32
N GLY A 706 5.71 7.01 -17.34
CA GLY A 706 6.38 5.74 -17.07
C GLY A 706 7.36 5.35 -18.20
N TYR A 707 7.90 4.13 -18.16
CA TYR A 707 8.77 3.58 -19.21
C TYR A 707 8.02 3.31 -20.54
N ALA A 708 6.74 3.69 -20.63
CA ALA A 708 5.95 3.58 -21.85
C ALA A 708 6.34 4.71 -22.83
N ASP A 709 6.39 4.36 -24.11
CA ASP A 709 6.95 5.14 -25.20
C ASP A 709 6.44 6.59 -25.24
N ARG A 710 7.35 7.56 -25.19
CA ARG A 710 7.07 9.01 -25.17
C ARG A 710 6.35 9.50 -26.43
N ASP A 711 6.43 8.74 -27.52
CA ASP A 711 5.88 9.08 -28.83
C ASP A 711 4.46 8.53 -29.05
N SER A 712 3.92 7.80 -28.07
CA SER A 712 2.50 7.44 -28.09
C SER A 712 1.69 8.61 -27.52
N GLU A 713 1.22 9.48 -28.42
CA GLU A 713 0.12 10.43 -28.17
C GLU A 713 -1.10 9.64 -27.69
N GLY A 714 -1.13 9.24 -26.41
CA GLY A 714 -1.95 8.10 -26.05
C GLY A 714 -1.68 7.42 -24.71
N GLY A 715 -0.51 7.58 -24.10
CA GLY A 715 -0.25 6.99 -22.78
C GLY A 715 -1.12 7.60 -21.67
N PRO A 716 -1.36 6.92 -20.53
CA PRO A 716 -1.92 7.53 -19.35
C PRO A 716 -0.97 8.63 -18.93
N SER A 717 -1.55 9.61 -18.26
CA SER A 717 -0.83 10.74 -17.74
C SER A 717 0.30 10.37 -16.76
N GLY A 718 0.39 9.10 -16.35
CA GLY A 718 1.28 8.65 -15.28
C GLY A 718 0.94 9.31 -13.95
N LYS A 719 -0.22 9.97 -13.82
CA LYS A 719 -0.57 10.76 -12.65
C LYS A 719 -1.20 9.92 -11.55
N CYS A 720 -1.22 10.50 -10.36
CA CYS A 720 -1.95 10.01 -9.22
C CYS A 720 -2.75 11.19 -8.65
N PHE A 721 -4.06 11.00 -8.49
CA PHE A 721 -4.98 12.06 -8.08
C PHE A 721 -5.35 11.94 -6.60
N ARG A 722 -5.72 13.06 -5.97
CA ARG A 722 -6.25 13.15 -4.60
C ARG A 722 -7.34 14.20 -4.50
N LEU A 723 -8.29 13.97 -3.60
CA LEU A 723 -9.20 14.99 -3.10
C LEU A 723 -8.58 15.71 -1.90
N ILE A 724 -8.79 17.02 -1.79
CA ILE A 724 -8.34 17.86 -0.68
C ILE A 724 -9.45 18.84 -0.25
N ASP A 725 -9.24 19.54 0.88
CA ASP A 725 -10.15 20.56 1.41
C ASP A 725 -11.47 20.01 1.97
N PHE A 726 -11.35 19.18 3.01
CA PHE A 726 -12.48 18.50 3.66
C PHE A 726 -13.13 19.31 4.80
N GLY A 727 -12.91 20.63 4.89
CA GLY A 727 -13.46 21.44 5.99
C GLY A 727 -14.99 21.63 5.97
N ARG A 728 -15.64 21.21 4.88
CA ARG A 728 -17.10 21.16 4.71
C ARG A 728 -17.64 19.74 4.52
N THR A 729 -16.76 18.75 4.50
CA THR A 729 -17.17 17.36 4.29
C THR A 729 -18.02 16.88 5.45
N GLU A 730 -19.10 16.17 5.13
CA GLU A 730 -20.04 15.65 6.11
C GLU A 730 -20.15 14.13 6.00
N HIS A 731 -20.40 13.48 7.14
CA HIS A 731 -20.66 12.05 7.19
C HIS A 731 -22.14 11.81 6.88
N VAL A 732 -22.44 10.85 5.99
CA VAL A 732 -23.78 10.59 5.47
C VAL A 732 -24.77 10.25 6.59
N ASP A 733 -24.36 9.49 7.60
CA ASP A 733 -25.24 9.14 8.74
C ASP A 733 -25.61 10.34 9.62
N ALA A 734 -24.91 11.47 9.48
CA ALA A 734 -25.25 12.71 10.18
C ALA A 734 -26.28 13.56 9.42
N LEU A 735 -26.61 13.19 8.18
CA LEU A 735 -27.49 13.94 7.29
C LEU A 735 -28.90 13.35 7.27
N ASP A 736 -29.91 14.21 7.17
CA ASP A 736 -31.23 13.76 6.75
C ASP A 736 -31.23 13.38 5.26
N ASP A 737 -32.18 12.53 4.85
CA ASP A 737 -32.25 12.01 3.47
C ASP A 737 -32.29 13.12 2.42
N LYS A 738 -32.97 14.23 2.72
CA LYS A 738 -33.11 15.37 1.81
C LYS A 738 -31.77 16.07 1.60
N THR A 739 -31.05 16.36 2.67
CA THR A 739 -29.75 17.03 2.64
C THR A 739 -28.72 16.16 1.94
N ARG A 740 -28.76 14.85 2.20
CA ARG A 740 -27.94 13.87 1.49
C ARG A 740 -28.17 13.92 -0.02
N ASP A 741 -29.42 13.95 -0.47
CA ASP A 741 -29.77 13.98 -1.89
C ASP A 741 -29.39 15.32 -2.54
N GLU A 742 -29.57 16.45 -1.85
CA GLU A 742 -29.18 17.78 -2.34
C GLU A 742 -27.65 17.92 -2.49
N MET A 743 -26.88 17.50 -1.48
CA MET A 743 -25.41 17.54 -1.53
C MET A 743 -24.86 16.58 -2.59
N SER A 744 -25.45 15.39 -2.71
CA SER A 744 -25.13 14.44 -3.78
C SER A 744 -25.39 15.04 -5.15
N TYR A 745 -26.53 15.70 -5.33
CA TYR A 745 -26.87 16.35 -6.59
C TYR A 745 -25.88 17.47 -6.93
N HIS A 746 -25.41 18.22 -5.94
CA HIS A 746 -24.40 19.25 -6.15
C HIS A 746 -23.07 18.67 -6.65
N ASP A 747 -22.55 17.64 -5.98
CA ASP A 747 -21.29 16.98 -6.37
C ASP A 747 -21.41 16.39 -7.79
N GLU A 748 -22.52 15.74 -8.12
CA GLU A 748 -22.78 15.23 -9.48
C GLU A 748 -22.92 16.33 -10.52
N THR A 749 -23.58 17.44 -10.17
CA THR A 749 -23.75 18.59 -11.07
C THR A 749 -22.40 19.19 -11.44
N MET A 750 -21.48 19.31 -10.50
CA MET A 750 -20.12 19.82 -10.78
C MET A 750 -19.36 18.90 -11.73
N LEU A 751 -19.44 17.58 -11.53
CA LEU A 751 -18.80 16.61 -12.43
C LEU A 751 -19.42 16.64 -13.85
N ARG A 752 -20.73 16.89 -13.97
CA ARG A 752 -21.42 17.08 -15.26
C ARG A 752 -21.00 18.37 -15.94
N GLN A 753 -20.86 19.47 -15.19
CA GLN A 753 -20.43 20.76 -15.74
C GLN A 753 -19.03 20.68 -16.35
N TRP A 754 -18.14 19.84 -15.83
CA TRP A 754 -16.82 19.59 -16.40
C TRP A 754 -16.82 18.60 -17.57
N GLY A 755 -17.99 18.06 -17.94
CA GLY A 755 -18.13 17.10 -19.03
C GLY A 755 -17.58 15.69 -18.70
N TRP A 756 -17.30 15.41 -17.42
CA TRP A 756 -16.67 14.14 -17.02
C TRP A 756 -17.65 13.01 -16.80
N THR A 757 -18.89 13.34 -16.46
CA THR A 757 -20.01 12.39 -16.40
C THR A 757 -21.01 12.72 -17.51
N ARG A 758 -21.51 11.71 -18.22
CA ARG A 758 -22.63 11.90 -19.16
C ARG A 758 -23.92 12.22 -18.42
N ASP A 759 -24.85 12.85 -19.13
CA ASP A 759 -26.25 12.85 -18.71
C ASP A 759 -26.74 11.41 -18.57
N ALA A 760 -27.24 11.07 -17.38
CA ALA A 760 -27.77 9.75 -17.03
C ALA A 760 -29.00 9.31 -17.85
N ASN A 761 -29.32 9.99 -18.95
CA ASN A 761 -30.47 9.74 -19.83
C ASN A 761 -30.11 8.88 -21.07
N LEU A 762 -28.95 8.22 -21.09
CA LEU A 762 -28.52 7.19 -22.05
C LEU A 762 -28.20 5.91 -21.29
#